data_AF-I0ICS5-F1
#
_entry.id   AF-I0ICS5-F1
#
_cell.length_a   1.000
_cell.length_b   1.000
_cell.length_c   1.000
_cell.angle_alpha   90.00
_cell.angle_beta   90.00
_cell.angle_gamma   90.00
#
_symmetry.space_group_name_H-M   'P 1'
#
loop_
_entity.id
_entity.type
_entity.pdbx_description
1 polymer ?
#
loop_
_entity_poly.entity_id
_entity_poly.type
_entity_poly.pdbx_seq_one_letter_code
_entity_poly.pdbx_strand_id
1 'polypeptide(L)'
;MIDYSRWTAALLVPLSLLVGCSAAEAQPVPLPGFDLSKPDAAWHYHFPQDAMAFRESGGPGGGGYYTATEGGNLFEGPPMELRKNRRYRVSAMIRCDFDRAGGEVSFFLNEWTSPGEHAFESGDHTVQVLYQRPVGLPARTQGWVPFEAEFVTTGFADTRAWRFGMNLYGTVGEGDNRFDLTDLRVELLPEDPVDPFGRGEGVTFAGGPGELGMRITGVTRGDDRIEVESTAGRYTLDLAAGTLTLRQLLVEERDVAEVAFDASLAGMEVLREDEHVVVLANEDMTLGVQCDGLVAMTAQRAGGVGVTVTSRVGSPERGQWNRIRDGHLIVKDHLGGFSVHPWVVPGSGVLPAAELLGEVDFAAFRTAYGGSGSDIWQMRSDDRLSHERAGWRARWRVNAGERLGLCVMPTRPFDWPSSFEDHYELIGHWNDTPETIRESPASIFLLWEDTPRAYALSWGRIRAGDPAKTRRHVREIQAAGKKVTNYMSAYFYGTRDEAFIEDVRHWKERYGIDGVYSDGLPIDWVLAYEQVRQMREIFPDGIIHLHVTGIWANGGPPLATSDIFCPFVDTYADSIVSAENLQAGPTAADTDPKAWVYPRLVGSRFRSSNVPVGIVKANTLIDVSFSEITKLNLLAGGREWVDQIRPAEYEADYLPMLAEIRRAWEADGEDPHFFDRHYLPLVQRLTGLRHGPAAMPHADEKDGRIHLRSVDPDASVHYTLDGSEPTADSPHDRQPIRLGTGQVLRAVAIAPGLDPSRVLTVPADR
;
A
#
# COMPACT_ATOMS: atom_id res chain seq x y z
N MET A 1 -57.59 13.37 -24.96
CA MET A 1 -56.87 14.66 -24.93
C MET A 1 -56.88 15.20 -23.52
N ILE A 2 -55.78 15.05 -22.79
CA ILE A 2 -55.12 16.10 -21.99
C ILE A 2 -53.61 15.80 -22.09
N ASP A 3 -52.86 16.83 -22.45
CA ASP A 3 -51.44 16.86 -22.81
C ASP A 3 -50.59 17.16 -21.57
N TYR A 4 -49.51 16.40 -21.36
CA TYR A 4 -48.57 16.54 -20.23
C TYR A 4 -47.20 17.09 -20.64
N SER A 5 -47.12 17.84 -21.73
CA SER A 5 -45.91 18.56 -22.09
C SER A 5 -45.82 19.92 -21.37
N ARG A 6 -44.74 20.05 -20.56
CA ARG A 6 -44.09 21.28 -20.05
C ARG A 6 -44.56 21.84 -18.70
N TRP A 7 -43.81 21.51 -17.65
CA TRP A 7 -43.05 22.47 -16.84
C TRP A 7 -41.75 21.82 -16.33
N THR A 8 -40.73 22.66 -16.20
CA THR A 8 -39.29 22.36 -16.21
C THR A 8 -38.60 22.91 -14.95
N ALA A 9 -37.57 22.19 -14.50
CA ALA A 9 -36.30 22.64 -13.89
C ALA A 9 -36.20 23.19 -12.44
N ALA A 10 -35.25 22.56 -11.70
CA ALA A 10 -34.35 22.99 -10.60
C ALA A 10 -34.48 22.09 -9.34
N LEU A 11 -33.50 21.35 -8.81
CA LEU A 11 -32.02 21.30 -8.87
C LEU A 11 -31.55 19.82 -8.96
N LEU A 12 -30.62 19.37 -9.82
CA LEU A 12 -29.13 19.44 -9.80
C LEU A 12 -28.40 18.69 -8.64
N VAL A 13 -28.06 17.41 -8.88
CA VAL A 13 -26.74 16.69 -8.90
C VAL A 13 -25.58 17.20 -7.99
N PRO A 14 -24.77 16.29 -7.40
CA PRO A 14 -23.40 16.05 -7.90
C PRO A 14 -23.15 14.53 -8.14
N LEU A 15 -22.88 14.03 -9.35
CA LEU A 15 -21.62 14.05 -10.12
C LEU A 15 -20.48 13.37 -9.35
N SER A 16 -20.38 12.03 -9.48
CA SER A 16 -19.10 11.33 -9.36
C SER A 16 -18.54 11.18 -10.78
N LEU A 17 -17.64 12.09 -11.13
CA LEU A 17 -16.74 12.18 -12.31
C LEU A 17 -16.79 10.95 -13.25
N LEU A 18 -17.27 10.97 -14.50
CA LEU A 18 -17.47 12.02 -15.50
C LEU A 18 -18.89 11.97 -16.11
N VAL A 19 -19.39 13.13 -16.51
CA VAL A 19 -20.42 13.25 -17.56
C VAL A 19 -19.80 14.06 -18.69
N GLY A 20 -19.67 13.47 -19.87
CA GLY A 20 -19.22 14.19 -21.05
C GLY A 20 -18.81 13.27 -22.18
N CYS A 21 -19.76 12.62 -22.85
CA CYS A 21 -19.54 12.08 -24.19
C CYS A 21 -20.88 11.97 -24.94
N SER A 22 -20.95 12.55 -26.14
CA SER A 22 -22.01 12.22 -27.08
C SER A 22 -21.82 10.77 -27.51
N ALA A 23 -22.90 9.97 -27.56
CA ALA A 23 -22.86 8.56 -27.97
C ALA A 23 -22.42 8.32 -29.43
N ALA A 24 -21.97 9.36 -30.16
CA ALA A 24 -21.70 9.30 -31.59
C ALA A 24 -20.37 8.61 -31.95
N GLU A 25 -19.44 8.42 -31.01
CA GLU A 25 -18.08 7.92 -31.29
C GLU A 25 -17.66 6.68 -30.50
N ALA A 26 -18.51 6.17 -29.59
CA ALA A 26 -18.20 4.97 -28.81
C ALA A 26 -18.23 3.71 -29.69
N GLN A 27 -17.22 2.84 -29.55
CA GLN A 27 -17.16 1.58 -30.28
C GLN A 27 -17.68 0.44 -29.39
N PRO A 28 -18.75 -0.27 -29.78
CA PRO A 28 -19.24 -1.39 -29.01
C PRO A 28 -18.23 -2.53 -29.05
N VAL A 29 -17.90 -3.09 -27.88
CA VAL A 29 -17.17 -4.35 -27.77
C VAL A 29 -18.21 -5.47 -27.93
N PRO A 30 -18.17 -6.25 -29.02
CA PRO A 30 -19.15 -7.31 -29.24
C PRO A 30 -19.01 -8.35 -28.13
N LEU A 31 -20.10 -8.60 -27.40
CA LEU A 31 -20.27 -9.76 -26.55
C LEU A 31 -20.97 -10.84 -27.40
N PRO A 32 -20.26 -11.88 -27.88
CA PRO A 32 -20.85 -12.88 -28.75
C PRO A 32 -22.06 -13.54 -28.08
N GLY A 33 -23.23 -13.51 -28.75
CA GLY A 33 -24.45 -14.20 -28.30
C GLY A 33 -25.50 -13.36 -27.55
N PHE A 34 -25.56 -12.03 -27.75
CA PHE A 34 -26.32 -11.13 -26.87
C PHE A 34 -27.35 -10.22 -27.61
N ASP A 35 -28.66 -10.56 -27.55
CA ASP A 35 -29.80 -9.82 -28.16
C ASP A 35 -31.06 -9.99 -27.30
N LEU A 36 -31.62 -8.91 -26.74
CA LEU A 36 -32.64 -9.02 -25.67
C LEU A 36 -34.00 -8.41 -26.01
N SER A 37 -34.23 -8.22 -27.30
CA SER A 37 -35.55 -7.93 -27.87
C SER A 37 -36.47 -9.17 -27.93
N LYS A 38 -35.98 -10.34 -27.49
CA LYS A 38 -36.68 -11.62 -27.52
C LYS A 38 -36.76 -12.22 -26.10
N PRO A 39 -37.93 -12.67 -25.62
CA PRO A 39 -38.05 -13.40 -24.35
C PRO A 39 -37.22 -14.71 -24.30
N ASP A 40 -36.69 -15.12 -25.46
CA ASP A 40 -35.86 -16.31 -25.71
C ASP A 40 -34.48 -15.89 -26.29
N ALA A 41 -33.99 -14.72 -25.86
CA ALA A 41 -32.61 -14.29 -26.04
C ALA A 41 -31.63 -15.41 -25.65
N ALA A 42 -30.55 -15.58 -26.43
CA ALA A 42 -29.59 -16.68 -26.24
C ALA A 42 -28.95 -16.69 -24.82
N TRP A 43 -28.99 -15.56 -24.11
CA TRP A 43 -28.61 -15.45 -22.69
C TRP A 43 -29.62 -14.59 -21.92
N HIS A 44 -30.68 -15.24 -21.42
CA HIS A 44 -31.60 -14.74 -20.41
C HIS A 44 -31.26 -15.46 -19.10
N TYR A 45 -30.78 -14.74 -18.09
CA TYR A 45 -30.40 -15.35 -16.82
C TYR A 45 -31.39 -14.97 -15.73
N HIS A 46 -32.04 -15.98 -15.16
CA HIS A 46 -32.98 -15.86 -14.06
C HIS A 46 -32.33 -16.48 -12.83
N PHE A 47 -32.36 -15.77 -11.71
CA PHE A 47 -31.98 -16.33 -10.41
C PHE A 47 -33.24 -16.80 -9.68
N PRO A 48 -33.62 -18.09 -9.75
CA PRO A 48 -34.62 -18.63 -8.84
C PRO A 48 -34.05 -18.72 -7.43
N GLN A 49 -34.91 -18.63 -6.42
CA GLN A 49 -34.54 -18.69 -5.00
C GLN A 49 -33.72 -19.95 -4.67
N ASP A 50 -33.98 -21.06 -5.37
CA ASP A 50 -33.35 -22.37 -5.21
C ASP A 50 -31.85 -22.39 -5.60
N ALA A 51 -31.42 -21.47 -6.47
CA ALA A 51 -30.01 -21.32 -6.87
C ALA A 51 -29.20 -20.52 -5.82
N MET A 52 -29.88 -19.80 -4.93
CA MET A 52 -29.31 -19.11 -3.79
C MET A 52 -29.69 -19.87 -2.52
N ALA A 53 -28.96 -20.94 -2.21
CA ALA A 53 -29.01 -21.45 -0.85
C ALA A 53 -28.55 -20.33 0.07
N PHE A 54 -29.38 -19.90 1.02
CA PHE A 54 -28.94 -19.11 2.17
C PHE A 54 -28.76 -20.11 3.30
N ARG A 55 -27.52 -20.45 3.67
CA ARG A 55 -27.33 -21.14 4.96
C ARG A 55 -27.25 -20.08 6.05
N GLU A 56 -27.89 -20.35 7.18
CA GLU A 56 -27.40 -19.79 8.44
C GLU A 56 -25.89 -20.09 8.50
N SER A 57 -25.06 -19.07 8.67
CA SER A 57 -23.69 -19.30 9.11
C SER A 57 -23.79 -19.95 10.49
N GLY A 58 -23.76 -21.28 10.52
CA GLY A 58 -23.76 -22.08 11.75
C GLY A 58 -22.45 -21.91 12.50
N GLY A 59 -22.21 -20.71 13.04
CA GLY A 59 -21.31 -20.47 14.15
C GLY A 59 -22.15 -20.35 15.43
N PRO A 60 -21.67 -20.86 16.58
CA PRO A 60 -22.45 -20.86 17.81
C PRO A 60 -22.55 -19.44 18.39
N GLY A 61 -23.57 -18.68 18.00
CA GLY A 61 -23.82 -17.35 18.58
C GLY A 61 -24.81 -16.52 17.78
N GLY A 62 -26.10 -16.62 18.11
CA GLY A 62 -27.23 -15.97 17.44
C GLY A 62 -27.01 -14.51 17.03
N GLY A 63 -27.05 -14.31 15.72
CA GLY A 63 -27.08 -13.03 15.01
C GLY A 63 -27.18 -13.34 13.52
N GLY A 64 -28.33 -13.88 13.09
CA GLY A 64 -28.51 -14.43 11.75
C GLY A 64 -28.34 -13.39 10.64
N TYR A 65 -27.12 -13.29 10.11
CA TYR A 65 -26.88 -12.74 8.78
C TYR A 65 -26.97 -13.89 7.79
N TYR A 66 -28.00 -13.84 6.93
CA TYR A 66 -28.10 -14.74 5.79
C TYR A 66 -27.10 -14.26 4.73
N THR A 67 -25.91 -14.83 4.73
CA THR A 67 -25.07 -14.84 3.53
C THR A 67 -25.78 -15.76 2.52
N ALA A 68 -25.96 -15.30 1.28
CA ALA A 68 -26.08 -16.24 0.17
C ALA A 68 -24.86 -17.15 0.32
N THR A 69 -25.09 -18.44 0.58
CA THR A 69 -23.96 -19.35 0.82
C THR A 69 -23.11 -19.36 -0.43
N GLU A 70 -21.83 -19.07 -0.22
CA GLU A 70 -20.78 -18.94 -1.22
C GLU A 70 -20.97 -17.68 -2.09
N GLY A 71 -20.07 -16.71 -1.91
CA GLY A 71 -19.88 -15.58 -2.81
C GLY A 71 -19.35 -16.03 -4.17
N GLY A 72 -20.14 -16.84 -4.87
CA GLY A 72 -19.93 -17.20 -6.25
C GLY A 72 -20.36 -16.06 -7.16
N ASN A 73 -19.58 -15.85 -8.21
CA ASN A 73 -19.99 -15.00 -9.33
C ASN A 73 -21.37 -15.46 -9.79
N LEU A 74 -22.40 -14.66 -9.57
CA LEU A 74 -23.78 -15.00 -9.95
C LEU A 74 -23.88 -15.19 -11.47
N PHE A 75 -23.03 -14.48 -12.19
CA PHE A 75 -22.92 -14.53 -13.63
C PHE A 75 -21.46 -14.26 -14.04
N GLU A 76 -20.97 -15.01 -15.02
CA GLU A 76 -19.78 -14.66 -15.80
C GLU A 76 -20.13 -14.68 -17.29
N GLY A 77 -19.91 -13.56 -17.97
CA GLY A 77 -20.03 -13.44 -19.41
C GLY A 77 -18.84 -14.07 -20.17
N PRO A 78 -18.91 -14.15 -21.50
CA PRO A 78 -17.82 -14.66 -22.33
C PRO A 78 -16.55 -13.79 -22.16
N PRO A 79 -15.36 -14.36 -22.43
CA PRO A 79 -14.13 -13.60 -22.46
C PRO A 79 -14.18 -12.48 -23.50
N MET A 80 -13.69 -11.30 -23.14
CA MET A 80 -13.55 -10.12 -23.99
C MET A 80 -12.15 -9.51 -23.85
N GLU A 81 -11.65 -8.89 -24.92
CA GLU A 81 -10.38 -8.17 -24.87
C GLU A 81 -10.61 -6.70 -24.56
N LEU A 82 -10.02 -6.22 -23.45
CA LEU A 82 -10.00 -4.81 -23.12
C LEU A 82 -8.58 -4.27 -23.27
N ARG A 83 -8.48 -3.03 -23.73
CA ARG A 83 -7.23 -2.29 -23.86
C ARG A 83 -6.84 -1.73 -22.50
N LYS A 84 -5.55 -1.69 -22.19
CA LYS A 84 -5.01 -1.14 -20.93
C LYS A 84 -5.12 0.40 -20.91
N ASN A 85 -5.31 0.98 -19.72
CA ASN A 85 -5.50 2.41 -19.49
C ASN A 85 -6.57 3.06 -20.41
N ARG A 86 -7.71 2.40 -20.61
CA ARG A 86 -8.80 2.88 -21.46
C ARG A 86 -10.09 2.96 -20.71
N ARG A 87 -10.88 3.99 -21.03
CA ARG A 87 -12.22 4.17 -20.47
C ARG A 87 -13.24 3.35 -21.24
N TYR A 88 -14.12 2.71 -20.51
CA TYR A 88 -15.22 1.92 -21.01
C TYR A 88 -16.51 2.31 -20.30
N ARG A 89 -17.64 2.14 -20.98
CA ARG A 89 -18.98 2.21 -20.39
C ARG A 89 -19.61 0.83 -20.41
N VAL A 90 -20.06 0.35 -19.26
CA VAL A 90 -21.02 -0.75 -19.18
C VAL A 90 -22.41 -0.14 -19.13
N SER A 91 -23.30 -0.55 -20.03
CA SER A 91 -24.72 -0.21 -19.99
C SER A 91 -25.55 -1.48 -19.97
N ALA A 92 -26.62 -1.53 -19.17
CA ALA A 92 -27.60 -2.62 -19.20
C ALA A 92 -28.99 -2.08 -18.85
N MET A 93 -30.02 -2.90 -19.03
CA MET A 93 -31.36 -2.69 -18.52
C MET A 93 -31.58 -3.68 -17.38
N ILE A 94 -31.99 -3.22 -16.21
CA ILE A 94 -32.16 -4.05 -15.02
C ILE A 94 -33.60 -4.01 -14.51
N ARG A 95 -34.05 -5.11 -13.90
CA ARG A 95 -35.33 -5.18 -13.20
C ARG A 95 -35.14 -5.93 -11.89
N CYS A 96 -35.57 -5.32 -10.80
CA CYS A 96 -35.55 -5.86 -9.45
C CYS A 96 -36.97 -5.79 -8.86
N ASP A 97 -37.48 -6.87 -8.28
CA ASP A 97 -38.81 -6.91 -7.66
C ASP A 97 -38.80 -6.86 -6.11
N PHE A 98 -37.62 -6.69 -5.50
CA PHE A 98 -37.44 -6.61 -4.06
C PHE A 98 -37.03 -5.20 -3.59
N ASP A 99 -37.54 -4.79 -2.43
CA ASP A 99 -37.14 -3.56 -1.74
C ASP A 99 -36.16 -3.91 -0.62
N ARG A 100 -34.96 -3.31 -0.60
CA ARG A 100 -34.10 -3.39 0.59
C ARG A 100 -33.42 -2.09 0.95
N ALA A 101 -33.35 -1.88 2.27
CA ALA A 101 -32.35 -1.03 2.88
C ALA A 101 -31.10 -1.89 3.11
N GLY A 102 -29.96 -1.55 2.49
CA GLY A 102 -28.64 -2.08 2.88
C GLY A 102 -28.03 -3.24 2.07
N GLY A 103 -28.71 -3.77 1.05
CA GLY A 103 -28.04 -4.62 0.04
C GLY A 103 -27.23 -3.79 -0.98
N GLU A 104 -26.34 -4.39 -1.76
CA GLU A 104 -25.79 -3.76 -2.98
C GLU A 104 -25.68 -4.81 -4.09
N VAL A 105 -26.04 -4.40 -5.31
CA VAL A 105 -25.70 -5.15 -6.53
C VAL A 105 -24.40 -4.57 -7.05
N SER A 106 -23.42 -5.45 -7.25
CA SER A 106 -22.12 -5.05 -7.76
C SER A 106 -21.86 -5.69 -9.11
N PHE A 107 -21.59 -4.86 -10.11
CA PHE A 107 -21.12 -5.32 -11.40
C PHE A 107 -19.60 -5.21 -11.41
N PHE A 108 -18.93 -6.27 -11.85
CA PHE A 108 -17.48 -6.31 -11.90
C PHE A 108 -16.97 -6.85 -13.23
N LEU A 109 -15.68 -6.59 -13.47
CA LEU A 109 -14.92 -7.21 -14.53
C LEU A 109 -13.75 -7.95 -13.88
N ASN A 110 -13.67 -9.26 -14.15
CA ASN A 110 -12.57 -10.11 -13.71
C ASN A 110 -11.63 -10.38 -14.88
N GLU A 111 -10.33 -10.37 -14.61
CA GLU A 111 -9.31 -10.83 -15.54
C GLU A 111 -9.14 -12.36 -15.41
N TRP A 112 -8.94 -13.02 -16.55
CA TRP A 112 -8.76 -14.48 -16.68
C TRP A 112 -7.44 -14.80 -17.39
N THR A 113 -6.62 -15.69 -16.80
CA THR A 113 -5.20 -15.86 -17.20
C THR A 113 -4.85 -17.24 -17.81
N SER A 114 -5.76 -18.22 -17.92
CA SER A 114 -5.43 -19.55 -18.50
C SER A 114 -6.51 -20.16 -19.41
N PRO A 115 -6.15 -20.85 -20.52
CA PRO A 115 -7.08 -21.56 -21.39
C PRO A 115 -7.28 -23.03 -20.92
N GLY A 116 -8.48 -23.40 -20.47
CA GLY A 116 -8.86 -24.79 -20.20
C GLY A 116 -10.36 -24.96 -19.90
N GLU A 117 -10.97 -26.01 -20.43
CA GLU A 117 -12.44 -26.24 -20.50
C GLU A 117 -13.14 -26.70 -19.20
N HIS A 118 -12.47 -26.76 -18.04
CA HIS A 118 -13.08 -27.32 -16.82
C HIS A 118 -12.93 -26.40 -15.60
N ALA A 119 -13.88 -25.48 -15.46
CA ALA A 119 -13.88 -24.36 -14.52
C ALA A 119 -14.34 -24.67 -13.07
N PHE A 120 -14.49 -25.93 -12.65
CA PHE A 120 -15.00 -26.25 -11.30
C PHE A 120 -14.12 -27.17 -10.46
N GLU A 121 -13.08 -27.81 -11.02
CA GLU A 121 -12.32 -28.85 -10.29
C GLU A 121 -10.86 -28.48 -9.98
N SER A 122 -10.29 -27.42 -10.56
CA SER A 122 -8.85 -27.11 -10.39
C SER A 122 -8.54 -25.86 -9.56
N GLY A 123 -9.53 -25.21 -8.95
CA GLY A 123 -9.33 -24.07 -8.05
C GLY A 123 -8.73 -22.80 -8.68
N ASP A 124 -8.14 -22.85 -9.85
CA ASP A 124 -7.37 -21.75 -10.41
C ASP A 124 -8.22 -20.66 -11.11
N HIS A 125 -7.87 -19.41 -10.75
CA HIS A 125 -8.09 -18.13 -11.46
C HIS A 125 -9.42 -17.39 -11.27
N THR A 126 -9.40 -16.37 -10.41
CA THR A 126 -10.05 -15.07 -10.67
C THR A 126 -9.07 -13.96 -10.25
N VAL A 127 -8.91 -12.90 -11.03
CA VAL A 127 -8.42 -11.61 -10.51
C VAL A 127 -9.69 -10.85 -10.14
N GLN A 128 -10.03 -10.82 -8.85
CA GLN A 128 -11.16 -10.03 -8.39
C GLN A 128 -10.85 -8.53 -8.51
N VAL A 129 -11.52 -7.94 -9.50
CA VAL A 129 -12.21 -6.66 -9.38
C VAL A 129 -11.34 -5.41 -9.50
N LEU A 130 -11.13 -4.98 -10.74
CA LEU A 130 -10.60 -3.64 -11.00
C LEU A 130 -11.69 -2.56 -11.02
N TYR A 131 -12.96 -2.92 -11.19
CA TYR A 131 -14.09 -1.99 -11.05
C TYR A 131 -15.30 -2.68 -10.43
N GLN A 132 -15.82 -2.09 -9.36
CA GLN A 132 -17.10 -2.45 -8.78
C GLN A 132 -17.77 -1.14 -8.42
N ARG A 133 -18.56 -0.55 -9.33
CA ARG A 133 -19.36 0.61 -8.96
C ARG A 133 -20.47 0.10 -8.03
N PRO A 134 -20.79 0.78 -6.92
CA PRO A 134 -22.06 0.53 -6.28
C PRO A 134 -23.11 0.92 -7.31
N VAL A 135 -23.83 -0.08 -7.81
CA VAL A 135 -25.21 0.22 -8.12
C VAL A 135 -25.84 0.27 -6.75
N GLY A 136 -25.78 1.46 -6.12
CA GLY A 136 -26.67 1.76 -5.00
C GLY A 136 -28.03 1.24 -5.44
N LEU A 137 -28.58 0.33 -4.62
CA LEU A 137 -29.70 -0.52 -5.01
C LEU A 137 -30.69 0.24 -5.89
N PRO A 138 -31.14 -0.34 -7.00
CA PRO A 138 -32.51 -0.07 -7.34
C PRO A 138 -33.32 -0.52 -6.12
N ALA A 139 -33.95 0.44 -5.43
CA ALA A 139 -35.24 0.13 -4.82
C ALA A 139 -36.07 -0.63 -5.85
N ARG A 140 -37.01 -1.46 -5.40
CA ARG A 140 -37.86 -2.26 -6.28
C ARG A 140 -38.21 -1.48 -7.53
N THR A 141 -37.72 -1.94 -8.67
CA THR A 141 -37.85 -1.19 -9.93
C THR A 141 -39.30 -1.28 -10.39
N GLN A 142 -39.84 -0.17 -10.86
CA GLN A 142 -41.14 -0.18 -11.56
C GLN A 142 -40.93 -0.60 -13.02
N GLY A 143 -40.57 -1.87 -13.24
CA GLY A 143 -40.24 -2.42 -14.56
C GLY A 143 -38.74 -2.32 -14.90
N TRP A 144 -38.39 -2.42 -16.18
CA TRP A 144 -37.01 -2.30 -16.63
C TRP A 144 -36.50 -0.86 -16.51
N VAL A 145 -35.35 -0.66 -15.88
CA VAL A 145 -34.68 0.63 -15.77
C VAL A 145 -33.26 0.56 -16.35
N PRO A 146 -32.74 1.63 -16.96
CA PRO A 146 -31.37 1.64 -17.45
C PRO A 146 -30.36 1.67 -16.30
N PHE A 147 -29.25 0.98 -16.49
CA PHE A 147 -28.06 0.98 -15.65
C PHE A 147 -26.86 1.36 -16.52
N GLU A 148 -26.05 2.31 -16.04
CA GLU A 148 -24.80 2.70 -16.70
C GLU A 148 -23.69 2.91 -15.68
N ALA A 149 -22.50 2.41 -15.98
CA ALA A 149 -21.29 2.65 -15.23
C ALA A 149 -20.10 2.82 -16.18
N GLU A 150 -19.28 3.82 -15.90
CA GLU A 150 -18.01 4.01 -16.60
C GLU A 150 -16.86 3.49 -15.74
N PHE A 151 -15.83 2.98 -16.40
CA PHE A 151 -14.63 2.50 -15.74
C PHE A 151 -13.38 2.70 -16.58
N VAL A 152 -12.22 2.76 -15.92
CA VAL A 152 -10.91 2.81 -16.57
C VAL A 152 -10.18 1.51 -16.27
N THR A 153 -9.73 0.81 -17.32
CA THR A 153 -8.86 -0.36 -17.16
C THR A 153 -7.49 0.05 -16.64
N THR A 154 -6.85 -0.77 -15.83
CA THR A 154 -5.50 -0.45 -15.31
C THR A 154 -4.41 -0.71 -16.34
N GLY A 155 -3.19 -0.22 -16.06
CA GLY A 155 -2.01 -0.45 -16.88
C GLY A 155 -1.20 -1.71 -16.54
N PHE A 156 -1.48 -2.35 -15.38
CA PHE A 156 -0.51 -3.20 -14.66
C PHE A 156 -0.60 -4.70 -14.93
N ALA A 157 -1.59 -5.17 -15.69
CA ALA A 157 -1.84 -6.59 -15.90
C ALA A 157 -1.57 -7.00 -17.36
N ASP A 158 -0.81 -8.08 -17.58
CA ASP A 158 -0.65 -8.74 -18.88
C ASP A 158 -1.86 -9.63 -19.17
N THR A 159 -3.02 -8.99 -19.33
CA THR A 159 -4.32 -9.64 -19.46
C THR A 159 -4.42 -10.44 -20.76
N ARG A 160 -4.90 -11.69 -20.67
CA ARG A 160 -5.23 -12.53 -21.83
C ARG A 160 -6.72 -12.47 -22.21
N ALA A 161 -7.62 -12.27 -21.24
CA ALA A 161 -9.04 -12.06 -21.44
C ALA A 161 -9.72 -11.48 -20.19
N TRP A 162 -10.82 -10.75 -20.36
CA TRP A 162 -11.67 -10.20 -19.31
C TRP A 162 -13.06 -10.84 -19.34
N ARG A 163 -13.74 -10.95 -18.21
CA ARG A 163 -15.14 -11.40 -18.12
C ARG A 163 -15.95 -10.43 -17.29
N PHE A 164 -17.14 -10.10 -17.77
CA PHE A 164 -18.12 -9.35 -16.99
C PHE A 164 -18.79 -10.29 -16.00
N GLY A 165 -18.96 -9.84 -14.77
CA GLY A 165 -19.74 -10.57 -13.78
C GLY A 165 -20.54 -9.67 -12.85
N MET A 166 -21.38 -10.32 -12.07
CA MET A 166 -22.28 -9.66 -11.12
C MET A 166 -22.27 -10.39 -9.80
N ASN A 167 -22.20 -9.64 -8.70
CA ASN A 167 -22.34 -10.13 -7.34
C ASN A 167 -23.51 -9.41 -6.67
N LEU A 168 -24.30 -10.15 -5.89
CA LEU A 168 -25.32 -9.59 -5.01
C LEU A 168 -24.84 -9.80 -3.57
N TYR A 169 -24.75 -8.72 -2.83
CA TYR A 169 -24.33 -8.75 -1.43
C TYR A 169 -25.41 -8.12 -0.56
N GLY A 170 -25.94 -8.87 0.40
CA GLY A 170 -26.94 -8.42 1.37
C GLY A 170 -27.95 -9.52 1.73
N THR A 171 -28.64 -9.35 2.86
CA THR A 171 -29.68 -10.29 3.28
C THR A 171 -30.84 -10.26 2.32
N VAL A 172 -31.29 -11.44 1.88
CA VAL A 172 -32.52 -11.57 1.12
C VAL A 172 -33.66 -12.05 2.00
N GLY A 173 -34.58 -11.14 2.37
CA GLY A 173 -35.81 -11.50 3.10
C GLY A 173 -36.60 -12.60 2.39
N GLU A 174 -37.25 -13.47 3.18
CA GLU A 174 -37.97 -14.65 2.69
C GLU A 174 -39.01 -14.29 1.61
N GLY A 175 -38.92 -14.94 0.44
CA GLY A 175 -39.85 -14.79 -0.69
C GLY A 175 -39.19 -15.00 -2.06
N ASP A 176 -40.00 -15.10 -3.12
CA ASP A 176 -39.50 -15.07 -4.50
C ASP A 176 -38.92 -13.68 -4.80
N ASN A 177 -37.59 -13.56 -4.76
CA ASN A 177 -36.87 -12.33 -5.10
C ASN A 177 -36.23 -12.50 -6.48
N ARG A 178 -36.46 -11.54 -7.36
CA ARG A 178 -36.04 -11.56 -8.76
C ARG A 178 -35.19 -10.35 -9.09
N PHE A 179 -34.00 -10.64 -9.63
CA PHE A 179 -33.16 -9.68 -10.34
C PHE A 179 -32.98 -10.16 -11.77
N ASP A 180 -33.38 -9.35 -12.75
CA ASP A 180 -33.16 -9.59 -14.16
C ASP A 180 -32.24 -8.52 -14.74
N LEU A 181 -31.40 -8.93 -15.69
CA LEU A 181 -30.55 -8.06 -16.48
C LEU A 181 -30.75 -8.35 -17.96
N THR A 182 -30.85 -7.29 -18.74
CA THR A 182 -31.02 -7.29 -20.19
C THR A 182 -30.19 -6.18 -20.84
N ASP A 183 -30.04 -6.15 -22.15
CA ASP A 183 -29.30 -5.14 -22.94
C ASP A 183 -27.88 -4.72 -22.44
N LEU A 184 -27.12 -5.60 -21.77
CA LEU A 184 -25.68 -5.43 -21.48
C LEU A 184 -24.81 -5.07 -22.71
N ARG A 185 -24.08 -3.97 -22.61
CA ARG A 185 -23.06 -3.56 -23.56
C ARG A 185 -21.83 -3.11 -22.80
N VAL A 186 -20.68 -3.36 -23.40
CA VAL A 186 -19.41 -2.76 -22.99
C VAL A 186 -18.93 -1.94 -24.17
N GLU A 187 -18.80 -0.63 -23.97
CA GLU A 187 -18.46 0.32 -25.03
C GLU A 187 -17.10 0.93 -24.72
N LEU A 188 -16.17 0.87 -25.67
CA LEU A 188 -14.91 1.62 -25.58
C LEU A 188 -15.22 3.10 -25.82
N LEU A 189 -14.88 3.93 -24.83
CA LEU A 189 -15.02 5.37 -24.94
C LEU A 189 -13.78 5.99 -25.62
N PRO A 190 -13.94 7.21 -26.19
CA PRO A 190 -12.80 8.00 -26.67
C PRO A 190 -11.73 8.15 -25.59
N GLU A 191 -10.48 8.30 -26.03
CA GLU A 191 -9.37 8.62 -25.11
C GLU A 191 -9.62 9.99 -24.49
N ASP A 192 -9.33 10.09 -23.19
CA ASP A 192 -9.44 11.35 -22.50
C ASP A 192 -8.40 12.35 -23.02
N PRO A 193 -8.79 13.61 -23.26
CA PRO A 193 -7.80 14.63 -23.55
C PRO A 193 -6.85 14.74 -22.37
N VAL A 194 -5.56 14.75 -22.69
CA VAL A 194 -4.51 15.02 -21.71
C VAL A 194 -4.27 16.52 -21.70
N ASP A 195 -4.86 17.19 -20.72
CA ASP A 195 -4.67 18.62 -20.53
C ASP A 195 -3.31 18.87 -19.82
N PRO A 196 -2.43 19.71 -20.39
CA PRO A 196 -1.20 20.13 -19.72
C PRO A 196 -1.50 20.85 -18.40
N PHE A 197 -0.73 20.54 -17.36
CA PHE A 197 -0.72 21.34 -16.14
C PHE A 197 -0.19 22.74 -16.42
N GLY A 198 -0.80 23.76 -15.84
CA GLY A 198 -0.24 25.11 -15.85
C GLY A 198 1.05 25.21 -15.04
N ARG A 199 1.77 26.32 -15.19
CA ARG A 199 2.99 26.60 -14.43
C ARG A 199 2.68 26.62 -12.93
N GLY A 200 3.39 25.79 -12.15
CA GLY A 200 3.17 25.66 -10.71
C GLY A 200 2.06 24.68 -10.32
N GLU A 201 1.37 24.07 -11.29
CA GLU A 201 0.29 23.11 -11.06
C GLU A 201 0.76 21.65 -11.17
N GLY A 202 -0.07 20.73 -10.69
CA GLY A 202 0.15 19.28 -10.83
C GLY A 202 1.19 18.67 -9.89
N VAL A 203 1.80 19.47 -9.00
CA VAL A 203 2.80 19.02 -8.02
C VAL A 203 2.42 19.29 -6.56
N THR A 204 1.18 19.66 -6.31
CA THR A 204 0.60 19.82 -4.97
C THR A 204 -0.61 18.91 -4.86
N PHE A 205 -0.83 18.34 -3.67
CA PHE A 205 -1.80 17.27 -3.45
C PHE A 205 -2.75 17.65 -2.33
N ALA A 206 -3.99 17.15 -2.39
CA ALA A 206 -4.95 17.33 -1.32
C ALA A 206 -4.48 16.65 -0.01
N GLY A 207 -4.95 17.17 1.13
CA GLY A 207 -4.58 16.63 2.43
C GLY A 207 -3.24 17.15 2.98
N GLY A 208 -2.91 16.73 4.20
CA GLY A 208 -1.69 17.15 4.90
C GLY A 208 -1.17 16.10 5.89
N PRO A 209 0.00 16.36 6.52
CA PRO A 209 0.66 15.42 7.44
C PRO A 209 -0.01 15.26 8.80
N GLY A 210 -1.05 16.04 9.12
CA GLY A 210 -1.64 16.07 10.46
C GLY A 210 -0.56 16.38 11.50
N GLU A 211 -0.49 15.58 12.56
CA GLU A 211 0.50 15.77 13.64
C GLU A 211 1.76 14.89 13.51
N LEU A 212 2.00 14.28 12.34
CA LEU A 212 3.15 13.38 12.11
C LEU A 212 4.53 14.09 12.09
N GLY A 213 4.59 15.40 12.31
CA GLY A 213 5.84 16.18 12.44
C GLY A 213 6.69 16.31 11.16
N MET A 214 6.18 15.82 10.02
CA MET A 214 6.82 15.97 8.71
C MET A 214 6.68 17.41 8.22
N ARG A 215 7.80 18.04 7.84
CA ARG A 215 7.82 19.44 7.38
C ARG A 215 8.95 19.72 6.38
N ILE A 216 8.84 20.83 5.68
CA ILE A 216 9.96 21.51 5.02
C ILE A 216 10.77 22.21 6.12
N THR A 217 12.07 21.92 6.18
CA THR A 217 12.98 22.42 7.22
C THR A 217 13.85 23.58 6.74
N GLY A 218 14.02 23.76 5.43
CA GLY A 218 14.77 24.88 4.89
C GLY A 218 14.73 24.99 3.37
N VAL A 219 14.88 26.22 2.87
CA VAL A 219 15.05 26.51 1.44
C VAL A 219 16.20 27.51 1.25
N THR A 220 17.28 27.07 0.62
CA THR A 220 18.43 27.92 0.30
C THR A 220 18.46 28.23 -1.20
N ARG A 221 18.69 29.50 -1.53
CA ARG A 221 18.70 30.01 -2.91
C ARG A 221 20.05 30.68 -3.19
N GLY A 222 20.68 30.29 -4.30
CA GLY A 222 21.86 30.94 -4.85
C GLY A 222 21.71 31.12 -6.37
N ASP A 223 22.70 31.76 -6.99
CA ASP A 223 22.63 32.10 -8.42
C ASP A 223 22.54 30.86 -9.33
N ASP A 224 23.28 29.79 -9.00
CA ASP A 224 23.34 28.55 -9.78
C ASP A 224 22.77 27.33 -9.04
N ARG A 225 22.18 27.51 -7.85
CA ARG A 225 21.77 26.41 -6.97
C ARG A 225 20.51 26.74 -6.18
N ILE A 226 19.58 25.78 -6.12
CA ILE A 226 18.45 25.81 -5.19
C ILE A 226 18.51 24.54 -4.34
N GLU A 227 18.40 24.66 -3.03
CA GLU A 227 18.37 23.53 -2.11
C GLU A 227 17.08 23.59 -1.29
N VAL A 228 16.36 22.48 -1.22
CA VAL A 228 15.19 22.30 -0.34
C VAL A 228 15.50 21.17 0.62
N GLU A 229 15.24 21.36 1.90
CA GLU A 229 15.31 20.31 2.92
C GLU A 229 13.92 20.02 3.48
N SER A 230 13.60 18.74 3.64
CA SER A 230 12.44 18.23 4.36
C SER A 230 12.89 17.30 5.49
N THR A 231 11.93 16.85 6.30
CA THR A 231 12.17 15.82 7.33
C THR A 231 12.85 14.56 6.75
N ALA A 232 12.52 14.16 5.52
CA ALA A 232 13.05 12.95 4.89
C ALA A 232 14.44 13.15 4.26
N GLY A 233 14.65 14.30 3.61
CA GLY A 233 15.72 14.45 2.63
C GLY A 233 16.12 15.88 2.30
N ARG A 234 17.28 16.01 1.66
CA ARG A 234 17.78 17.24 1.04
C ARG A 234 17.79 17.08 -0.47
N TYR A 235 17.29 18.10 -1.17
CA TYR A 235 17.05 18.13 -2.61
C TYR A 235 17.83 19.31 -3.20
N THR A 236 18.93 19.03 -3.87
CA THR A 236 19.80 20.07 -4.45
C THR A 236 19.61 20.12 -5.96
N LEU A 237 19.07 21.21 -6.47
CA LEU A 237 19.07 21.54 -7.89
C LEU A 237 20.35 22.33 -8.22
N ASP A 238 21.16 21.79 -9.13
CA ASP A 238 22.23 22.51 -9.79
C ASP A 238 21.70 23.02 -11.14
N LEU A 239 21.48 24.33 -11.23
CA LEU A 239 20.80 24.95 -12.36
C LEU A 239 21.68 24.95 -13.62
N ALA A 240 23.00 24.99 -13.44
CA ALA A 240 23.97 25.00 -14.53
C ALA A 240 24.24 23.58 -15.07
N ALA A 241 24.35 22.59 -14.18
CA ALA A 241 24.54 21.20 -14.55
C ALA A 241 23.24 20.54 -15.05
N GLY A 242 22.08 21.10 -14.72
CA GLY A 242 20.78 20.52 -15.09
C GLY A 242 20.47 19.26 -14.29
N THR A 243 20.89 19.22 -13.02
CA THR A 243 20.75 18.03 -12.17
C THR A 243 20.01 18.32 -10.86
N LEU A 244 19.38 17.29 -10.32
CA LEU A 244 18.80 17.23 -8.98
C LEU A 244 19.44 16.08 -8.21
N THR A 245 20.12 16.39 -7.11
CA THR A 245 20.64 15.38 -6.17
C THR A 245 19.61 15.11 -5.08
N LEU A 246 19.29 13.82 -4.90
CA LEU A 246 18.44 13.32 -3.82
C LEU A 246 19.33 12.80 -2.69
N ARG A 247 19.25 13.42 -1.51
CA ARG A 247 20.03 13.05 -0.33
C ARG A 247 19.11 12.63 0.81
N GLN A 248 19.32 11.42 1.33
CA GLN A 248 18.66 10.90 2.51
C GLN A 248 19.29 11.54 3.76
N LEU A 249 18.47 11.93 4.74
CA LEU A 249 18.94 12.51 6.02
C LEU A 249 18.73 11.58 7.22
N LEU A 250 17.71 10.72 7.17
CA LEU A 250 17.37 9.82 8.27
C LEU A 250 18.18 8.51 8.19
N VAL A 251 18.46 7.88 9.34
CA VAL A 251 19.28 6.66 9.52
C VAL A 251 20.76 6.86 9.18
N GLU A 252 21.07 7.38 8.00
CA GLU A 252 22.42 7.73 7.55
C GLU A 252 22.33 8.86 6.52
N GLU A 253 23.14 9.92 6.68
CA GLU A 253 23.17 11.03 5.73
C GLU A 253 23.99 10.66 4.49
N ARG A 254 23.34 10.50 3.33
CA ARG A 254 24.00 10.09 2.09
C ARG A 254 23.20 10.46 0.85
N ASP A 255 23.89 10.61 -0.28
CA ASP A 255 23.23 10.74 -1.57
C ASP A 255 22.68 9.37 -1.99
N VAL A 256 21.42 9.33 -2.42
CA VAL A 256 20.74 8.09 -2.84
C VAL A 256 20.50 8.05 -4.34
N ALA A 257 20.35 9.21 -4.99
CA ALA A 257 20.24 9.30 -6.44
C ALA A 257 20.71 10.66 -6.96
N GLU A 258 21.13 10.67 -8.22
CA GLU A 258 21.33 11.87 -9.02
C GLU A 258 20.41 11.82 -10.23
N VAL A 259 19.67 12.90 -10.46
CA VAL A 259 18.67 13.00 -11.52
C VAL A 259 19.15 14.05 -12.53
N ALA A 260 19.24 13.68 -13.79
CA ALA A 260 19.60 14.58 -14.88
C ALA A 260 18.39 14.81 -15.80
N PHE A 261 18.17 16.07 -16.18
CA PHE A 261 17.09 16.46 -17.08
C PHE A 261 17.64 16.73 -18.49
N ASP A 262 16.87 16.38 -19.53
CA ASP A 262 17.18 16.77 -20.91
C ASP A 262 16.69 18.20 -21.27
N ALA A 263 16.05 18.86 -20.32
CA ALA A 263 15.55 20.23 -20.39
C ALA A 263 16.35 21.15 -19.44
N SER A 264 16.30 22.46 -19.68
CA SER A 264 17.07 23.40 -18.88
C SER A 264 16.45 23.59 -17.50
N LEU A 265 17.28 23.73 -16.47
CA LEU A 265 16.86 24.22 -15.15
C LEU A 265 17.07 25.73 -15.00
N ALA A 266 17.56 26.42 -16.03
CA ALA A 266 17.72 27.87 -16.00
C ALA A 266 16.37 28.56 -15.74
N GLY A 267 16.40 29.64 -14.97
CA GLY A 267 15.19 30.41 -14.62
C GLY A 267 14.22 29.67 -13.69
N MET A 268 14.67 28.64 -12.96
CA MET A 268 13.87 27.99 -11.93
C MET A 268 13.57 28.96 -10.79
N GLU A 269 12.27 29.22 -10.54
CA GLU A 269 11.80 30.12 -9.50
C GLU A 269 11.03 29.35 -8.42
N VAL A 270 11.16 29.76 -7.15
CA VAL A 270 10.27 29.31 -6.07
C VAL A 270 8.96 30.06 -6.16
N LEU A 271 7.88 29.36 -6.49
CA LEU A 271 6.52 29.92 -6.60
C LEU A 271 5.73 29.82 -5.30
N ARG A 272 6.00 28.79 -4.50
CA ARG A 272 5.36 28.55 -3.21
C ARG A 272 6.38 27.94 -2.25
N GLU A 273 6.34 28.40 -1.02
CA GLU A 273 7.08 27.83 0.10
C GLU A 273 6.17 27.91 1.33
N ASP A 274 5.84 26.75 1.89
CA ASP A 274 5.19 26.63 3.19
C ASP A 274 5.77 25.44 3.96
N GLU A 275 5.20 25.17 5.14
CA GLU A 275 5.67 24.11 6.04
C GLU A 275 5.57 22.71 5.42
N HIS A 276 4.75 22.50 4.38
CA HIS A 276 4.47 21.18 3.82
C HIS A 276 4.96 21.00 2.38
N VAL A 277 5.14 22.09 1.62
CA VAL A 277 5.56 22.01 0.22
C VAL A 277 6.36 23.21 -0.26
N VAL A 278 7.33 22.94 -1.14
CA VAL A 278 8.00 23.94 -1.96
C VAL A 278 7.70 23.66 -3.43
N VAL A 279 7.14 24.64 -4.14
CA VAL A 279 6.87 24.56 -5.58
C VAL A 279 7.89 25.41 -6.33
N LEU A 280 8.60 24.77 -7.26
CA LEU A 280 9.59 25.35 -8.15
C LEU A 280 9.10 25.25 -9.59
N ALA A 281 9.26 26.29 -10.41
CA ALA A 281 8.95 26.17 -11.83
C ALA A 281 9.76 27.10 -12.73
N ASN A 282 10.02 26.63 -13.95
CA ASN A 282 10.48 27.44 -15.08
C ASN A 282 9.57 27.23 -16.30
N GLU A 283 10.06 27.54 -17.50
CA GLU A 283 9.32 27.34 -18.75
C GLU A 283 9.22 25.88 -19.19
N ASP A 284 10.13 25.02 -18.72
CA ASP A 284 10.23 23.62 -19.15
C ASP A 284 9.51 22.65 -18.21
N MET A 285 9.49 22.93 -16.91
CA MET A 285 8.95 22.02 -15.89
C MET A 285 8.47 22.71 -14.61
N THR A 286 7.70 21.96 -13.82
CA THR A 286 7.34 22.29 -12.44
C THR A 286 7.74 21.14 -11.53
N LEU A 287 8.30 21.46 -10.37
CA LEU A 287 8.71 20.53 -9.31
C LEU A 287 8.03 20.90 -8.00
N GLY A 288 7.56 19.92 -7.23
CA GLY A 288 7.00 20.09 -5.90
C GLY A 288 7.66 19.17 -4.90
N VAL A 289 8.47 19.73 -4.00
CA VAL A 289 9.11 18.99 -2.91
C VAL A 289 8.15 18.98 -1.72
N GLN A 290 7.66 17.80 -1.35
CA GLN A 290 6.75 17.58 -0.24
C GLN A 290 7.51 17.30 1.07
N CYS A 291 6.88 17.58 2.21
CA CYS A 291 7.43 17.35 3.54
C CYS A 291 7.74 15.89 3.89
N ASP A 292 7.10 14.94 3.20
CA ASP A 292 7.26 13.49 3.39
C ASP A 292 8.33 12.86 2.48
N GLY A 293 9.04 13.69 1.73
CA GLY A 293 10.17 13.27 0.92
C GLY A 293 9.85 12.94 -0.54
N LEU A 294 8.60 13.07 -0.96
CA LEU A 294 8.20 13.03 -2.37
C LEU A 294 8.63 14.32 -3.10
N VAL A 295 9.26 14.18 -4.26
CA VAL A 295 9.41 15.23 -5.26
C VAL A 295 8.52 14.86 -6.44
N ALA A 296 7.45 15.62 -6.64
CA ALA A 296 6.58 15.48 -7.81
C ALA A 296 7.07 16.40 -8.93
N MET A 297 7.00 15.93 -10.17
CA MET A 297 7.40 16.69 -11.35
C MET A 297 6.32 16.63 -12.43
N THR A 298 6.09 17.75 -13.12
CA THR A 298 5.32 17.83 -14.36
C THR A 298 6.11 18.53 -15.47
N ALA A 299 5.89 18.15 -16.72
CA ALA A 299 6.46 18.83 -17.87
C ALA A 299 5.55 20.00 -18.31
N GLN A 300 6.16 21.17 -18.52
CA GLN A 300 5.52 22.36 -19.11
C GLN A 300 5.83 22.44 -20.61
N ARG A 301 6.94 21.85 -21.03
CA ARG A 301 7.33 21.75 -22.43
C ARG A 301 6.44 20.79 -23.21
N ALA A 302 5.91 21.23 -24.35
CA ALA A 302 5.03 20.42 -25.21
C ALA A 302 5.64 19.09 -25.69
N GLY A 303 6.97 19.05 -25.84
CA GLY A 303 7.67 17.80 -26.19
C GLY A 303 7.78 16.80 -25.04
N GLY A 304 7.51 17.21 -23.80
CA GLY A 304 7.86 16.49 -22.58
C GLY A 304 9.31 16.72 -22.13
N VAL A 305 9.65 16.16 -20.97
CA VAL A 305 10.97 16.22 -20.33
C VAL A 305 11.47 14.80 -20.08
N GLY A 306 12.71 14.52 -20.49
CA GLY A 306 13.42 13.28 -20.21
C GLY A 306 14.12 13.37 -18.86
N VAL A 307 13.91 12.37 -18.02
CA VAL A 307 14.45 12.29 -16.66
C VAL A 307 15.32 11.06 -16.56
N THR A 308 16.62 11.21 -16.36
CA THR A 308 17.55 10.09 -16.17
C THR A 308 17.98 10.04 -14.72
N VAL A 309 17.67 8.95 -14.04
CA VAL A 309 18.08 8.71 -12.65
C VAL A 309 19.29 7.80 -12.63
N THR A 310 20.32 8.22 -11.90
CA THR A 310 21.53 7.44 -11.59
C THR A 310 21.49 7.03 -10.13
N SER A 311 21.51 5.72 -9.86
CA SER A 311 21.50 5.23 -8.48
C SER A 311 22.84 5.51 -7.79
N ARG A 312 22.78 6.06 -6.57
CA ARG A 312 23.92 6.08 -5.63
C ARG A 312 23.82 4.97 -4.60
N VAL A 313 22.71 4.23 -4.59
CA VAL A 313 22.49 3.04 -3.77
C VAL A 313 22.95 1.81 -4.54
N GLY A 314 23.78 0.97 -3.89
CA GLY A 314 24.17 -0.32 -4.43
C GLY A 314 25.49 -0.82 -3.87
N SER A 315 25.44 -1.52 -2.73
CA SER A 315 26.50 -2.42 -2.26
C SER A 315 25.89 -3.83 -2.08
N PRO A 316 26.39 -4.87 -2.79
CA PRO A 316 25.84 -6.24 -2.69
C PRO A 316 25.82 -6.78 -1.25
N GLU A 317 26.66 -6.22 -0.39
CA GLU A 317 26.86 -6.60 1.01
C GLU A 317 25.82 -5.96 1.95
N ARG A 318 25.02 -5.00 1.48
CA ARG A 318 24.02 -4.25 2.29
C ARG A 318 22.58 -4.72 2.08
N GLY A 319 22.37 -5.88 1.45
CA GLY A 319 21.05 -6.47 1.20
C GLY A 319 20.17 -5.58 0.34
N GLN A 320 20.29 -5.70 -0.99
CA GLN A 320 19.63 -4.79 -1.93
C GLN A 320 18.30 -5.28 -2.46
N TRP A 321 17.37 -4.34 -2.53
CA TRP A 321 16.04 -4.51 -3.08
C TRP A 321 15.84 -3.46 -4.16
N ASN A 322 16.35 -3.76 -5.35
CA ASN A 322 16.14 -2.96 -6.55
C ASN A 322 15.13 -3.69 -7.41
N ARG A 323 13.99 -3.07 -7.68
CA ARG A 323 12.89 -3.67 -8.43
C ARG A 323 12.26 -2.62 -9.33
N ILE A 324 12.10 -2.95 -10.60
CA ILE A 324 11.35 -2.12 -11.56
C ILE A 324 10.26 -2.96 -12.21
N ARG A 325 9.06 -2.39 -12.32
CA ARG A 325 7.91 -3.00 -12.97
C ARG A 325 6.96 -1.90 -13.44
N ASP A 326 6.48 -2.00 -14.67
CA ASP A 326 5.54 -1.04 -15.27
C ASP A 326 5.99 0.42 -15.11
N GLY A 327 7.30 0.66 -15.25
CA GLY A 327 7.91 1.98 -15.06
C GLY A 327 8.08 2.44 -13.61
N HIS A 328 7.48 1.76 -12.63
CA HIS A 328 7.69 2.04 -11.21
C HIS A 328 8.96 1.35 -10.73
N LEU A 329 9.74 2.05 -9.90
CA LEU A 329 11.04 1.61 -9.42
C LEU A 329 11.10 1.79 -7.90
N ILE A 330 11.63 0.79 -7.21
CA ILE A 330 12.10 0.92 -5.82
C ILE A 330 13.56 0.47 -5.74
N VAL A 331 14.39 1.24 -5.03
CA VAL A 331 15.82 0.99 -4.84
C VAL A 331 16.15 1.22 -3.38
N LYS A 332 16.56 0.16 -2.69
CA LYS A 332 16.99 0.29 -1.30
C LYS A 332 17.99 -0.75 -0.87
N ASP A 333 18.68 -0.41 0.19
CA ASP A 333 19.39 -1.33 1.05
C ASP A 333 18.78 -1.31 2.46
N HIS A 334 19.47 -1.86 3.45
CA HIS A 334 18.99 -1.84 4.83
C HIS A 334 18.84 -0.42 5.44
N LEU A 335 19.49 0.60 4.89
CA LEU A 335 19.50 1.96 5.44
C LEU A 335 18.33 2.82 4.95
N GLY A 336 17.75 2.48 3.80
CA GLY A 336 16.83 3.34 3.06
C GLY A 336 17.18 3.35 1.58
N GLY A 337 16.87 4.44 0.89
CA GLY A 337 17.10 4.57 -0.55
C GLY A 337 16.12 5.51 -1.22
N PHE A 338 15.66 5.16 -2.42
CA PHE A 338 14.70 5.97 -3.17
C PHE A 338 13.74 5.13 -4.02
N SER A 339 12.66 5.75 -4.47
CA SER A 339 11.73 5.15 -5.43
C SER A 339 11.29 6.15 -6.50
N VAL A 340 10.81 5.64 -7.64
CA VAL A 340 10.36 6.44 -8.79
C VAL A 340 9.00 5.90 -9.25
N HIS A 341 8.01 6.78 -9.37
CA HIS A 341 6.63 6.42 -9.69
C HIS A 341 6.07 7.33 -10.79
N PRO A 342 6.04 6.88 -12.06
CA PRO A 342 5.34 7.61 -13.10
C PRO A 342 3.83 7.65 -12.83
N TRP A 343 3.17 8.70 -13.31
CA TRP A 343 1.71 8.79 -13.33
C TRP A 343 1.28 9.29 -14.70
N VAL A 344 0.37 8.55 -15.32
CA VAL A 344 -0.24 8.87 -16.59
C VAL A 344 -1.72 9.12 -16.35
N VAL A 345 -2.34 9.97 -17.19
CA VAL A 345 -3.77 10.27 -17.06
C VAL A 345 -4.59 8.98 -17.23
N PRO A 346 -5.44 8.60 -16.25
CA PRO A 346 -6.33 7.46 -16.38
C PRO A 346 -7.25 7.63 -17.59
N GLY A 347 -7.34 6.62 -18.46
CA GLY A 347 -8.17 6.62 -19.66
C GLY A 347 -7.49 7.17 -20.93
N SER A 348 -6.27 7.71 -20.82
CA SER A 348 -5.51 8.26 -21.96
C SER A 348 -4.95 7.23 -22.94
N GLY A 349 -4.95 5.93 -22.58
CA GLY A 349 -4.32 4.87 -23.36
C GLY A 349 -2.79 4.81 -23.25
N VAL A 350 -2.15 5.78 -22.59
CA VAL A 350 -0.70 5.77 -22.34
C VAL A 350 -0.39 4.85 -21.17
N LEU A 351 0.71 4.09 -21.24
CA LEU A 351 1.17 3.25 -20.15
C LEU A 351 2.43 3.82 -19.51
N PRO A 352 2.58 3.74 -18.17
CA PRO A 352 3.82 4.13 -17.54
C PRO A 352 4.96 3.21 -18.00
N ALA A 353 6.12 3.80 -18.27
CA ALA A 353 7.27 3.08 -18.81
C ALA A 353 8.58 3.69 -18.33
N ALA A 354 9.62 2.86 -18.30
CA ALA A 354 11.00 3.25 -18.03
C ALA A 354 11.94 2.52 -18.99
N GLU A 355 13.02 3.19 -19.37
CA GLU A 355 14.12 2.65 -20.16
C GLU A 355 15.32 2.40 -19.24
N LEU A 356 15.77 1.15 -19.12
CA LEU A 356 17.00 0.83 -18.41
C LEU A 356 18.21 1.09 -19.32
N LEU A 357 19.17 1.90 -18.87
CA LEU A 357 20.31 2.33 -19.67
C LEU A 357 21.51 1.41 -19.45
N GLY A 358 21.47 0.25 -20.10
CA GLY A 358 22.45 -0.81 -19.97
C GLY A 358 21.81 -2.12 -19.47
N GLU A 359 22.61 -3.16 -19.38
CA GLU A 359 22.19 -4.40 -18.73
C GLU A 359 22.25 -4.19 -17.22
N VAL A 360 21.12 -4.38 -16.55
CA VAL A 360 21.01 -4.31 -15.09
C VAL A 360 20.34 -5.56 -14.55
N ASP A 361 20.89 -6.04 -13.43
CA ASP A 361 20.54 -7.26 -12.75
C ASP A 361 19.69 -7.00 -11.51
N PHE A 362 18.47 -6.49 -11.74
CA PHE A 362 17.53 -6.20 -10.66
C PHE A 362 16.90 -7.46 -10.07
N ALA A 363 16.36 -7.31 -8.86
CA ALA A 363 15.66 -8.40 -8.18
C ALA A 363 14.52 -8.91 -9.06
N ALA A 364 14.51 -10.22 -9.28
CA ALA A 364 13.45 -10.92 -10.00
C ALA A 364 12.58 -11.64 -8.96
N PHE A 365 11.33 -11.22 -8.82
CA PHE A 365 10.29 -12.03 -8.19
C PHE A 365 9.26 -12.40 -9.24
N ARG A 366 9.03 -13.70 -9.45
CA ARG A 366 7.83 -14.16 -10.15
C ARG A 366 6.79 -14.51 -9.10
N THR A 367 6.05 -13.51 -8.62
CA THR A 367 4.76 -13.77 -7.98
C THR A 367 3.90 -14.47 -9.02
N ALA A 368 3.57 -15.75 -8.79
CA ALA A 368 2.68 -16.48 -9.67
C ALA A 368 1.29 -15.85 -9.57
N TYR A 369 0.98 -14.93 -10.48
CA TYR A 369 -0.39 -14.50 -10.74
C TYR A 369 -1.15 -15.71 -11.28
N GLY A 370 -1.79 -16.49 -10.40
CA GLY A 370 -2.76 -17.50 -10.85
C GLY A 370 -3.08 -18.68 -9.94
N GLY A 371 -2.38 -18.98 -8.85
CA GLY A 371 -2.73 -20.16 -8.04
C GLY A 371 -3.91 -19.93 -7.09
N SER A 372 -4.79 -20.91 -6.93
CA SER A 372 -5.50 -21.09 -5.66
C SER A 372 -4.76 -22.07 -4.76
N GLY A 373 -4.85 -21.90 -3.45
CA GLY A 373 -4.15 -22.79 -2.53
C GLY A 373 -2.62 -22.63 -2.61
N SER A 374 -1.90 -23.62 -2.12
CA SER A 374 -0.57 -23.54 -1.51
C SER A 374 0.62 -22.97 -2.29
N ASP A 375 0.41 -22.49 -3.51
CA ASP A 375 1.47 -22.15 -4.46
C ASP A 375 1.61 -20.64 -4.73
N ILE A 376 0.70 -19.80 -4.23
CA ILE A 376 0.77 -18.32 -4.37
C ILE A 376 1.92 -17.67 -3.60
N TRP A 377 2.51 -18.39 -2.65
CA TRP A 377 3.62 -17.89 -1.81
C TRP A 377 4.86 -18.78 -1.83
N GLN A 378 4.89 -19.78 -2.70
CA GLN A 378 6.11 -20.53 -2.93
C GLN A 378 7.00 -19.72 -3.86
N MET A 379 8.08 -19.18 -3.28
CA MET A 379 9.15 -18.58 -4.09
C MET A 379 9.68 -19.60 -5.08
N ARG A 380 9.83 -19.18 -6.32
CA ARG A 380 10.38 -20.05 -7.37
C ARG A 380 11.89 -20.12 -7.24
N SER A 381 12.48 -21.15 -7.84
CA SER A 381 13.92 -21.41 -7.75
C SER A 381 14.80 -20.28 -8.31
N ASP A 382 14.23 -19.36 -9.10
CA ASP A 382 14.87 -18.21 -9.75
C ASP A 382 14.66 -16.86 -9.03
N ASP A 383 13.91 -16.79 -7.92
CA ASP A 383 13.75 -15.56 -7.13
C ASP A 383 15.08 -15.16 -6.45
N ARG A 384 15.47 -13.88 -6.56
CA ARG A 384 16.77 -13.39 -6.06
C ARG A 384 16.79 -11.91 -5.74
N LEU A 385 17.65 -11.54 -4.79
CA LEU A 385 17.99 -10.15 -4.49
C LEU A 385 18.81 -9.53 -5.63
N SER A 386 18.82 -8.20 -5.70
CA SER A 386 19.64 -7.45 -6.66
C SER A 386 21.12 -7.54 -6.28
N HIS A 387 21.99 -7.73 -7.27
CA HIS A 387 23.46 -7.64 -7.09
C HIS A 387 24.07 -6.37 -7.69
N GLU A 388 23.23 -5.49 -8.24
CA GLU A 388 23.69 -4.27 -8.89
C GLU A 388 24.47 -3.35 -7.96
N ARG A 389 25.52 -2.70 -8.49
CA ARG A 389 26.28 -1.69 -7.75
C ARG A 389 25.75 -0.30 -8.06
N ALA A 390 26.05 0.67 -7.20
CA ALA A 390 25.75 2.06 -7.50
C ALA A 390 26.32 2.48 -8.88
N GLY A 391 25.61 3.35 -9.58
CA GLY A 391 26.01 3.90 -10.88
C GLY A 391 25.18 3.44 -12.08
N TRP A 392 24.31 2.44 -11.94
CA TRP A 392 23.34 2.11 -12.99
C TRP A 392 22.34 3.25 -13.20
N ARG A 393 21.71 3.27 -14.38
CA ARG A 393 20.80 4.35 -14.79
C ARG A 393 19.50 3.84 -15.39
N ALA A 394 18.43 4.57 -15.13
CA ALA A 394 17.13 4.38 -15.74
C ALA A 394 16.57 5.73 -16.21
N ARG A 395 15.76 5.73 -17.27
CA ARG A 395 15.21 6.93 -17.89
C ARG A 395 13.69 6.85 -18.00
N TRP A 396 13.04 7.97 -17.74
CA TRP A 396 11.61 8.20 -17.96
C TRP A 396 11.41 9.35 -18.94
N ARG A 397 10.27 9.33 -19.63
CA ARG A 397 9.73 10.48 -20.34
C ARG A 397 8.50 10.95 -19.59
N VAL A 398 8.44 12.24 -19.26
CA VAL A 398 7.28 12.89 -18.65
C VAL A 398 6.68 13.83 -19.69
N ASN A 399 5.51 13.49 -20.21
CA ASN A 399 4.80 14.32 -21.17
C ASN A 399 3.97 15.40 -20.46
N ALA A 400 3.48 16.36 -21.23
CA ALA A 400 2.54 17.35 -20.71
C ALA A 400 1.28 16.64 -20.16
N GLY A 401 0.83 17.04 -18.97
CA GLY A 401 -0.32 16.43 -18.27
C GLY A 401 0.00 15.14 -17.50
N GLU A 402 1.24 14.64 -17.56
CA GLU A 402 1.72 13.51 -16.75
C GLU A 402 2.49 13.99 -15.51
N ARG A 403 2.75 13.07 -14.57
CA ARG A 403 3.61 13.33 -13.40
C ARG A 403 4.69 12.27 -13.27
N LEU A 404 5.77 12.63 -12.57
CA LEU A 404 6.76 11.70 -12.05
C LEU A 404 6.99 11.99 -10.56
N GLY A 405 6.79 10.98 -9.71
CA GLY A 405 7.14 11.04 -8.30
C GLY A 405 8.51 10.42 -8.03
N LEU A 406 9.38 11.13 -7.32
CA LEU A 406 10.67 10.65 -6.83
C LEU A 406 10.64 10.72 -5.29
N CYS A 407 10.80 9.61 -4.59
CA CYS A 407 10.74 9.60 -3.13
C CYS A 407 12.09 9.23 -2.53
N VAL A 408 12.53 9.98 -1.52
CA VAL A 408 13.63 9.57 -0.62
C VAL A 408 13.04 8.81 0.56
N MET A 409 13.71 7.75 1.01
CA MET A 409 13.28 6.96 2.17
C MET A 409 14.44 6.67 3.15
N PRO A 410 14.17 6.61 4.48
CA PRO A 410 12.83 6.70 5.07
C PRO A 410 12.27 8.13 5.11
N THR A 411 10.95 8.23 5.14
CA THR A 411 10.17 9.46 4.93
C THR A 411 9.91 10.25 6.23
N ARG A 412 9.92 9.57 7.39
CA ARG A 412 9.81 10.18 8.73
C ARG A 412 10.63 9.40 9.76
N PRO A 413 10.98 9.97 10.93
CA PRO A 413 11.56 9.21 12.03
C PRO A 413 10.62 8.09 12.51
N PHE A 414 11.20 6.98 12.99
CA PHE A 414 10.41 5.86 13.53
C PHE A 414 9.83 6.22 14.92
N ASP A 415 8.53 6.03 15.10
CA ASP A 415 7.83 6.28 16.35
C ASP A 415 7.90 5.05 17.28
N TRP A 416 9.01 4.95 18.01
CA TRP A 416 9.24 3.87 18.96
C TRP A 416 8.20 3.81 20.09
N PRO A 417 7.83 4.91 20.76
CA PRO A 417 6.78 4.89 21.79
C PRO A 417 5.48 4.22 21.31
N SER A 418 4.91 4.69 20.21
CA SER A 418 3.65 4.16 19.67
C SER A 418 3.79 2.68 19.29
N SER A 419 4.96 2.26 18.79
CA SER A 419 5.22 0.85 18.49
C SER A 419 5.11 -0.09 19.70
N PHE A 420 5.22 0.41 20.93
CA PHE A 420 5.07 -0.40 22.15
C PHE A 420 3.66 -0.34 22.75
N GLU A 421 2.88 0.68 22.41
CA GLU A 421 1.63 1.04 23.08
C GLU A 421 0.39 0.79 22.22
N ASP A 422 0.53 0.87 20.90
CA ASP A 422 -0.57 0.71 19.95
C ASP A 422 -0.80 -0.77 19.61
N HIS A 423 -1.77 -1.36 20.31
CA HIS A 423 -2.24 -2.72 20.10
C HIS A 423 -3.73 -2.65 19.79
N TYR A 424 -4.16 -3.28 18.70
CA TYR A 424 -5.56 -3.24 18.31
C TYR A 424 -6.25 -4.60 18.37
N GLU A 425 -7.54 -4.58 18.70
CA GLU A 425 -8.43 -5.73 18.76
C GLU A 425 -9.68 -5.48 17.90
N LEU A 426 -10.22 -6.52 17.25
CA LEU A 426 -11.50 -6.42 16.56
C LEU A 426 -12.63 -6.42 17.58
N ILE A 427 -13.68 -5.63 17.33
CA ILE A 427 -14.96 -5.82 18.01
C ILE A 427 -16.02 -6.29 17.02
N GLY A 428 -16.58 -7.46 17.32
CA GLY A 428 -17.64 -8.13 16.58
C GLY A 428 -18.71 -8.66 17.52
N HIS A 429 -19.66 -9.44 17.00
CA HIS A 429 -20.72 -10.06 17.80
C HIS A 429 -20.20 -11.03 18.87
N TRP A 430 -18.97 -11.55 18.74
CA TRP A 430 -18.38 -12.51 19.67
C TRP A 430 -17.78 -11.90 20.95
N ASN A 431 -17.48 -10.60 20.95
CA ASN A 431 -16.82 -9.91 22.07
C ASN A 431 -17.45 -8.53 22.37
N ASP A 432 -18.76 -8.37 22.14
CA ASP A 432 -19.49 -7.08 22.20
C ASP A 432 -19.83 -6.58 23.62
N THR A 433 -19.29 -7.21 24.68
CA THR A 433 -19.66 -6.89 26.07
C THR A 433 -18.81 -5.77 26.66
N PRO A 434 -19.39 -4.89 27.51
CA PRO A 434 -18.63 -3.85 28.20
C PRO A 434 -17.48 -4.39 29.06
N GLU A 435 -17.63 -5.59 29.63
CA GLU A 435 -16.59 -6.26 30.41
C GLU A 435 -15.40 -6.62 29.52
N THR A 436 -15.64 -7.24 28.36
CA THR A 436 -14.58 -7.61 27.41
C THR A 436 -13.80 -6.38 26.93
N ILE A 437 -14.50 -5.29 26.62
CA ILE A 437 -13.85 -4.03 26.20
C ILE A 437 -12.95 -3.48 27.31
N ARG A 438 -13.38 -3.52 28.57
CA ARG A 438 -12.60 -3.00 29.71
C ARG A 438 -11.40 -3.88 30.06
N GLU A 439 -11.55 -5.19 30.00
CA GLU A 439 -10.53 -6.17 30.41
C GLU A 439 -9.48 -6.43 29.33
N SER A 440 -9.80 -6.16 28.06
CA SER A 440 -8.87 -6.32 26.94
C SER A 440 -7.57 -5.51 27.14
N PRO A 441 -6.40 -6.06 26.77
CA PRO A 441 -5.13 -5.35 26.81
C PRO A 441 -4.93 -4.40 25.62
N ALA A 442 -5.83 -4.40 24.62
CA ALA A 442 -5.73 -3.53 23.46
C ALA A 442 -6.01 -2.06 23.82
N SER A 443 -5.25 -1.16 23.21
CA SER A 443 -5.41 0.30 23.30
C SER A 443 -6.31 0.87 22.21
N ILE A 444 -6.48 0.12 21.12
CA ILE A 444 -7.28 0.50 19.95
C ILE A 444 -8.29 -0.61 19.65
N PHE A 445 -9.53 -0.23 19.33
CA PHE A 445 -10.59 -1.16 18.94
C PHE A 445 -11.04 -0.87 17.51
N LEU A 446 -11.10 -1.92 16.69
CA LEU A 446 -11.58 -1.83 15.32
C LEU A 446 -13.01 -2.37 15.22
N LEU A 447 -13.97 -1.49 14.94
CA LEU A 447 -15.36 -1.87 14.69
C LEU A 447 -15.45 -2.70 13.40
N TRP A 448 -15.54 -4.03 13.54
CA TRP A 448 -15.47 -4.96 12.42
C TRP A 448 -16.82 -5.22 11.75
N GLU A 449 -17.90 -5.30 12.53
CA GLU A 449 -19.24 -5.70 12.07
C GLU A 449 -20.30 -4.62 12.31
N ASP A 450 -19.87 -3.40 12.59
CA ASP A 450 -20.79 -2.28 12.81
C ASP A 450 -21.35 -1.72 11.49
N THR A 451 -20.78 -2.13 10.36
CA THR A 451 -21.33 -1.94 9.02
C THR A 451 -22.22 -3.14 8.61
N PRO A 452 -23.25 -2.96 7.76
CA PRO A 452 -24.16 -4.04 7.33
C PRO A 452 -23.47 -5.22 6.66
N ARG A 453 -22.21 -5.03 6.23
CA ARG A 453 -21.30 -6.07 5.76
C ARG A 453 -20.28 -6.27 6.86
N ALA A 454 -20.16 -7.51 7.37
CA ALA A 454 -18.90 -7.94 7.97
C ALA A 454 -17.78 -7.60 6.97
N TYR A 455 -16.61 -7.16 7.44
CA TYR A 455 -15.48 -6.71 6.61
C TYR A 455 -15.71 -5.40 5.83
N ALA A 456 -16.77 -4.61 6.10
CA ALA A 456 -17.14 -3.37 5.39
C ALA A 456 -16.75 -3.29 3.88
N LEU A 457 -16.90 -4.41 3.15
CA LEU A 457 -16.71 -4.53 1.70
C LEU A 457 -17.84 -3.78 1.00
N SER A 458 -18.06 -2.53 1.33
CA SER A 458 -19.14 -1.71 0.77
C SER A 458 -18.60 -1.07 -0.49
N TRP A 459 -19.26 -1.40 -1.58
CA TRP A 459 -19.01 -0.74 -2.86
C TRP A 459 -19.68 0.62 -2.86
N GLY A 460 -20.60 0.90 -1.92
CA GLY A 460 -21.35 2.13 -1.81
C GLY A 460 -21.00 3.00 -0.61
N ARG A 461 -21.98 3.80 -0.19
CA ARG A 461 -21.85 4.67 0.97
C ARG A 461 -21.72 3.83 2.23
N ILE A 462 -20.64 4.00 2.99
CA ILE A 462 -20.40 3.24 4.23
C ILE A 462 -21.29 3.82 5.33
N ARG A 463 -22.26 3.05 5.81
CA ARG A 463 -23.21 3.44 6.86
C ARG A 463 -23.25 2.37 7.95
N ALA A 464 -23.58 2.77 9.18
CA ALA A 464 -23.71 1.82 10.28
C ALA A 464 -24.93 0.91 10.07
N GLY A 465 -24.76 -0.40 10.29
CA GLY A 465 -25.84 -1.38 10.22
C GLY A 465 -26.82 -1.23 11.37
N ASP A 466 -26.29 -1.01 12.59
CA ASP A 466 -27.06 -0.59 13.76
C ASP A 466 -26.43 0.67 14.36
N PRO A 467 -26.95 1.87 14.03
CA PRO A 467 -26.44 3.12 14.57
C PRO A 467 -26.50 3.23 16.11
N ALA A 468 -27.39 2.50 16.78
CA ALA A 468 -27.48 2.50 18.23
C ALA A 468 -26.37 1.65 18.85
N LYS A 469 -26.12 0.45 18.29
CA LYS A 469 -24.97 -0.39 18.64
C LYS A 469 -23.66 0.36 18.44
N THR A 470 -23.46 1.01 17.28
CA THR A 470 -22.24 1.77 17.00
C THR A 470 -22.01 2.90 18.00
N ARG A 471 -23.05 3.66 18.35
CA ARG A 471 -22.92 4.70 19.39
C ARG A 471 -22.60 4.13 20.77
N ARG A 472 -23.10 2.93 21.09
CA ARG A 472 -22.78 2.23 22.34
C ARG A 472 -21.31 1.81 22.35
N HIS A 473 -20.85 1.11 21.32
CA HIS A 473 -19.46 0.66 21.20
C HIS A 473 -18.47 1.81 21.31
N VAL A 474 -18.64 2.86 20.49
CA VAL A 474 -17.75 4.04 20.54
C VAL A 474 -17.70 4.64 21.94
N ARG A 475 -18.86 4.84 22.58
CA ARG A 475 -18.93 5.38 23.94
C ARG A 475 -18.21 4.49 24.95
N GLU A 476 -18.44 3.18 24.92
CA GLU A 476 -17.90 2.24 25.90
C GLU A 476 -16.38 2.09 25.78
N ILE A 477 -15.87 2.03 24.55
CA ILE A 477 -14.43 1.98 24.26
C ILE A 477 -13.76 3.26 24.76
N GLN A 478 -14.28 4.43 24.40
CA GLN A 478 -13.72 5.71 24.83
C GLN A 478 -13.84 5.93 26.33
N ALA A 479 -14.92 5.47 26.97
CA ALA A 479 -15.08 5.50 28.42
C ALA A 479 -14.06 4.61 29.15
N ALA A 480 -13.52 3.58 28.48
CA ALA A 480 -12.42 2.76 28.97
C ALA A 480 -11.04 3.39 28.73
N GLY A 481 -10.96 4.61 28.15
CA GLY A 481 -9.71 5.30 27.84
C GLY A 481 -9.01 4.78 26.59
N LYS A 482 -9.74 4.12 25.70
CA LYS A 482 -9.22 3.46 24.48
C LYS A 482 -9.68 4.19 23.23
N LYS A 483 -8.95 4.00 22.11
CA LYS A 483 -9.31 4.58 20.81
C LYS A 483 -10.20 3.63 20.02
N VAL A 484 -11.09 4.16 19.18
CA VAL A 484 -11.95 3.35 18.30
C VAL A 484 -11.80 3.73 16.84
N THR A 485 -11.51 2.75 15.98
CA THR A 485 -11.47 2.88 14.52
C THR A 485 -12.62 2.11 13.89
N ASN A 486 -13.03 2.51 12.69
CA ASN A 486 -14.06 1.77 11.94
C ASN A 486 -13.42 1.03 10.76
N TYR A 487 -13.86 -0.21 10.50
CA TYR A 487 -13.49 -0.91 9.28
C TYR A 487 -14.13 -0.23 8.08
N MET A 488 -13.28 0.19 7.15
CA MET A 488 -13.64 0.85 5.91
C MET A 488 -12.70 0.32 4.82
N SER A 489 -12.99 0.63 3.56
CA SER A 489 -12.12 0.20 2.48
C SER A 489 -12.16 1.22 1.36
N ALA A 490 -11.05 1.90 1.11
CA ALA A 490 -10.90 2.75 -0.06
C ALA A 490 -10.75 1.92 -1.35
N TYR A 491 -10.14 0.74 -1.28
CA TYR A 491 -9.99 -0.16 -2.43
C TYR A 491 -11.31 -0.77 -2.87
N PHE A 492 -12.18 -1.14 -1.93
CA PHE A 492 -13.51 -1.66 -2.22
C PHE A 492 -14.56 -0.56 -2.32
N TYR A 493 -14.22 0.70 -2.01
CA TYR A 493 -15.11 1.82 -2.27
C TYR A 493 -15.37 1.92 -3.76
N GLY A 494 -16.60 1.74 -4.20
CA GLY A 494 -16.81 1.33 -5.58
C GLY A 494 -16.65 2.43 -6.64
N THR A 495 -16.65 3.70 -6.25
CA THR A 495 -16.20 4.80 -7.11
C THR A 495 -14.68 4.99 -7.11
N ARG A 496 -13.99 4.51 -6.06
CA ARG A 496 -12.56 4.72 -5.82
C ARG A 496 -12.16 6.17 -6.09
N ASP A 497 -12.88 7.12 -5.49
CA ASP A 497 -12.71 8.56 -5.64
C ASP A 497 -12.80 9.26 -4.27
N GLU A 498 -12.91 10.59 -4.26
CA GLU A 498 -13.00 11.39 -3.03
C GLU A 498 -14.25 11.11 -2.19
N ALA A 499 -15.29 10.45 -2.71
CA ALA A 499 -16.51 10.17 -1.94
C ALA A 499 -16.25 9.23 -0.75
N PHE A 500 -15.20 8.42 -0.81
CA PHE A 500 -14.72 7.65 0.34
C PHE A 500 -14.37 8.55 1.53
N ILE A 501 -13.67 9.66 1.27
CA ILE A 501 -13.23 10.62 2.30
C ILE A 501 -14.43 11.35 2.93
N GLU A 502 -15.48 11.60 2.15
CA GLU A 502 -16.74 12.13 2.69
C GLU A 502 -17.38 11.17 3.70
N ASP A 503 -17.34 9.86 3.43
CA ASP A 503 -17.86 8.88 4.36
C ASP A 503 -16.97 8.76 5.60
N VAL A 504 -15.64 8.81 5.46
CA VAL A 504 -14.72 8.88 6.61
C VAL A 504 -15.07 10.07 7.51
N ARG A 505 -15.26 11.26 6.90
CA ARG A 505 -15.68 12.47 7.62
C ARG A 505 -17.04 12.31 8.29
N HIS A 506 -18.01 11.72 7.57
CA HIS A 506 -19.34 11.44 8.12
C HIS A 506 -19.27 10.56 9.36
N TRP A 507 -18.46 9.50 9.35
CA TRP A 507 -18.31 8.62 10.50
C TRP A 507 -17.68 9.31 11.70
N LYS A 508 -16.63 10.12 11.48
CA LYS A 508 -16.05 10.97 12.52
C LYS A 508 -17.10 11.89 13.14
N GLU A 509 -17.81 12.66 12.32
CA GLU A 509 -18.80 13.65 12.80
C GLU A 509 -20.02 12.99 13.46
N ARG A 510 -20.47 11.85 12.95
CA ARG A 510 -21.70 11.21 13.39
C ARG A 510 -21.53 10.32 14.61
N TYR A 511 -20.43 9.58 14.67
CA TYR A 511 -20.21 8.56 15.69
C TYR A 511 -19.07 8.90 16.64
N GLY A 512 -18.16 9.82 16.26
CA GLY A 512 -17.04 10.22 17.11
C GLY A 512 -15.91 9.19 17.15
N ILE A 513 -15.68 8.47 16.04
CA ILE A 513 -14.53 7.56 15.92
C ILE A 513 -13.20 8.33 15.96
N ASP A 514 -12.15 7.65 16.41
CA ASP A 514 -10.79 8.20 16.60
C ASP A 514 -9.85 7.87 15.42
N GLY A 515 -10.34 7.13 14.43
CA GLY A 515 -9.53 6.73 13.30
C GLY A 515 -10.23 5.82 12.30
N VAL A 516 -9.50 5.37 11.29
CA VAL A 516 -10.00 4.56 10.19
C VAL A 516 -9.07 3.38 9.94
N TYR A 517 -9.67 2.23 9.69
CA TYR A 517 -9.01 1.10 9.07
C TYR A 517 -9.41 1.05 7.61
N SER A 518 -8.47 1.20 6.69
CA SER A 518 -8.73 1.06 5.26
C SER A 518 -8.19 -0.28 4.76
N ASP A 519 -9.10 -1.17 4.38
CA ASP A 519 -8.78 -2.39 3.64
C ASP A 519 -8.46 -2.05 2.18
N GLY A 520 -7.18 -1.91 1.88
CA GLY A 520 -6.63 -1.45 0.63
C GLY A 520 -6.75 0.05 0.41
N LEU A 521 -6.06 0.51 -0.63
CA LEU A 521 -6.10 1.88 -1.16
C LEU A 521 -6.36 1.83 -2.67
N PRO A 522 -6.73 2.96 -3.31
CA PRO A 522 -6.81 3.03 -4.77
C PRO A 522 -5.51 2.59 -5.45
N ILE A 523 -5.64 2.00 -6.62
CA ILE A 523 -4.51 1.49 -7.41
C ILE A 523 -3.72 2.63 -8.07
N ASP A 524 -4.37 3.78 -8.24
CA ASP A 524 -3.72 5.04 -8.60
C ASP A 524 -2.98 5.60 -7.39
N TRP A 525 -1.65 5.71 -7.49
CA TRP A 525 -0.83 6.18 -6.38
C TRP A 525 -1.08 7.65 -6.02
N VAL A 526 -1.46 8.51 -6.98
CA VAL A 526 -1.77 9.93 -6.71
C VAL A 526 -3.02 10.01 -5.85
N LEU A 527 -4.08 9.30 -6.26
CA LEU A 527 -5.31 9.28 -5.49
C LEU A 527 -5.11 8.62 -4.12
N ALA A 528 -4.38 7.50 -4.07
CA ALA A 528 -4.06 6.85 -2.80
C ALA A 528 -3.30 7.79 -1.84
N TYR A 529 -2.34 8.55 -2.38
CA TYR A 529 -1.58 9.55 -1.65
C TYR A 529 -2.45 10.69 -1.12
N GLU A 530 -3.35 11.23 -1.93
CA GLU A 530 -4.29 12.28 -1.51
C GLU A 530 -5.26 11.76 -0.45
N GLN A 531 -5.80 10.56 -0.62
CA GLN A 531 -6.74 9.98 0.33
C GLN A 531 -6.11 9.73 1.71
N VAL A 532 -4.89 9.20 1.80
CA VAL A 532 -4.23 9.02 3.11
C VAL A 532 -3.93 10.35 3.79
N ARG A 533 -3.55 11.37 3.02
CA ARG A 533 -3.32 12.74 3.53
C ARG A 533 -4.62 13.39 4.01
N GLN A 534 -5.73 13.19 3.30
CA GLN A 534 -7.04 13.69 3.71
C GLN A 534 -7.60 12.93 4.91
N MET A 535 -7.38 11.61 5.01
CA MET A 535 -7.68 10.84 6.22
C MET A 535 -6.90 11.39 7.42
N ARG A 536 -5.62 11.77 7.22
CA ARG A 536 -4.79 12.36 8.27
C ARG A 536 -5.21 13.78 8.64
N GLU A 537 -5.72 14.59 7.71
CA GLU A 537 -6.38 15.87 8.08
C GLU A 537 -7.66 15.65 8.88
N ILE A 538 -8.44 14.62 8.54
CA ILE A 538 -9.62 14.24 9.32
C ILE A 538 -9.20 13.73 10.69
N PHE A 539 -8.08 13.02 10.82
CA PHE A 539 -7.57 12.45 12.08
C PHE A 539 -6.11 12.88 12.35
N PRO A 540 -5.87 14.15 12.74
CA PRO A 540 -4.51 14.68 12.87
C PRO A 540 -3.60 13.87 13.80
N ASP A 541 -4.15 13.45 14.94
CA ASP A 541 -3.55 12.63 16.02
C ASP A 541 -4.25 11.26 16.19
N GLY A 542 -5.22 10.98 15.31
CA GLY A 542 -6.00 9.75 15.33
C GLY A 542 -5.28 8.59 14.64
N ILE A 543 -5.98 7.46 14.50
CA ILE A 543 -5.37 6.21 14.05
C ILE A 543 -5.71 5.92 12.58
N ILE A 544 -4.70 5.70 11.75
CA ILE A 544 -4.86 5.23 10.37
C ILE A 544 -4.21 3.85 10.25
N HIS A 545 -5.03 2.82 10.04
CA HIS A 545 -4.59 1.48 9.73
C HIS A 545 -4.76 1.20 8.24
N LEU A 546 -3.70 0.76 7.57
CA LEU A 546 -3.76 0.33 6.18
C LEU A 546 -3.60 -1.18 6.08
N HIS A 547 -4.58 -1.84 5.51
CA HIS A 547 -4.48 -3.26 5.17
C HIS A 547 -4.19 -3.38 3.69
N VAL A 548 -2.92 -3.63 3.38
CA VAL A 548 -2.36 -3.55 2.01
C VAL A 548 -1.53 -4.81 1.77
N THR A 549 -2.22 -5.94 1.76
CA THR A 549 -1.62 -7.27 1.93
C THR A 549 -1.04 -7.87 0.68
N GLY A 550 -1.27 -7.25 -0.48
CA GLY A 550 -0.70 -7.71 -1.74
C GLY A 550 -1.38 -8.95 -2.31
N ILE A 551 -2.52 -9.37 -1.75
CA ILE A 551 -3.40 -10.35 -2.39
C ILE A 551 -4.24 -9.62 -3.43
N TRP A 552 -4.35 -10.22 -4.62
CA TRP A 552 -5.19 -9.73 -5.72
C TRP A 552 -6.67 -9.54 -5.34
N ALA A 553 -7.16 -10.26 -4.33
CA ALA A 553 -8.55 -10.21 -3.86
C ALA A 553 -8.81 -9.13 -2.78
N ASN A 554 -7.80 -8.75 -1.98
CA ASN A 554 -7.96 -7.95 -0.75
C ASN A 554 -6.93 -6.80 -0.67
N GLY A 555 -7.10 -5.76 -1.49
CA GLY A 555 -6.35 -4.53 -1.34
C GLY A 555 -4.84 -4.70 -1.55
N GLY A 556 -4.40 -4.74 -2.81
CA GLY A 556 -2.98 -4.58 -3.14
C GLY A 556 -2.44 -3.23 -2.63
N PRO A 557 -1.11 -3.08 -2.48
CA PRO A 557 -0.50 -1.75 -2.39
C PRO A 557 -1.03 -0.83 -3.51
N PRO A 558 -0.97 0.51 -3.35
CA PRO A 558 -1.08 1.39 -4.51
C PRO A 558 -0.17 0.81 -5.60
N LEU A 559 -0.65 0.75 -6.85
CA LEU A 559 -0.05 0.02 -8.01
C LEU A 559 -0.47 -1.44 -8.21
N ALA A 560 -1.27 -2.04 -7.32
CA ALA A 560 -1.82 -3.40 -7.47
C ALA A 560 -0.77 -4.53 -7.65
N THR A 561 0.45 -4.32 -7.15
CA THR A 561 1.49 -5.35 -7.08
C THR A 561 2.02 -5.47 -5.66
N SER A 562 2.40 -6.68 -5.25
CA SER A 562 2.94 -6.93 -3.90
C SER A 562 4.43 -6.62 -3.77
N ASP A 563 5.11 -6.38 -4.88
CA ASP A 563 6.57 -6.24 -4.98
C ASP A 563 7.06 -4.81 -5.19
N ILE A 564 6.15 -3.86 -5.45
CA ILE A 564 6.42 -2.43 -5.45
C ILE A 564 5.41 -1.74 -4.54
N PHE A 565 5.90 -0.94 -3.61
CA PHE A 565 5.07 -0.14 -2.70
C PHE A 565 5.48 1.34 -2.79
N CYS A 566 4.63 2.21 -2.23
CA CYS A 566 4.82 3.66 -2.24
C CYS A 566 5.11 4.15 -0.80
N PRO A 567 6.39 4.32 -0.41
CA PRO A 567 6.74 4.66 0.98
C PRO A 567 6.11 5.97 1.48
N PHE A 568 6.00 6.97 0.60
CA PHE A 568 5.37 8.26 0.86
C PHE A 568 3.85 8.18 1.05
N VAL A 569 3.19 7.09 0.65
CA VAL A 569 1.78 6.82 0.99
C VAL A 569 1.71 6.11 2.34
N ASP A 570 2.49 5.05 2.48
CA ASP A 570 2.54 4.20 3.67
C ASP A 570 2.90 4.99 4.94
N THR A 571 3.74 6.02 4.82
CA THR A 571 4.23 6.80 5.97
C THR A 571 3.14 7.51 6.75
N TYR A 572 1.98 7.76 6.13
CA TYR A 572 0.84 8.39 6.78
C TYR A 572 0.06 7.45 7.69
N ALA A 573 0.38 6.16 7.70
CA ALA A 573 -0.28 5.16 8.54
C ALA A 573 0.41 5.01 9.91
N ASP A 574 -0.39 4.65 10.91
CA ASP A 574 0.08 4.21 12.23
C ASP A 574 0.28 2.70 12.25
N SER A 575 -0.52 1.96 11.48
CA SER A 575 -0.22 0.55 11.22
C SER A 575 -0.39 0.15 9.76
N ILE A 576 0.41 -0.84 9.36
CA ILE A 576 0.26 -1.51 8.07
C ILE A 576 0.14 -3.01 8.30
N VAL A 577 -0.96 -3.58 7.78
CA VAL A 577 -1.15 -5.02 7.65
C VAL A 577 -0.70 -5.43 6.26
N SER A 578 0.17 -6.42 6.18
CA SER A 578 0.76 -6.95 4.95
C SER A 578 0.85 -8.48 4.99
N ALA A 579 1.18 -9.12 3.85
CA ALA A 579 1.46 -10.56 3.80
C ALA A 579 0.32 -11.45 4.33
N GLU A 580 -0.91 -11.13 3.96
CA GLU A 580 -2.04 -12.01 4.22
C GLU A 580 -1.85 -13.33 3.46
N ASN A 581 -2.26 -14.43 4.07
CA ASN A 581 -2.12 -15.77 3.51
C ASN A 581 -0.68 -16.23 3.22
N LEU A 582 0.34 -15.70 3.90
CA LEU A 582 1.68 -16.29 3.87
C LEU A 582 1.68 -17.77 4.30
N GLN A 583 2.43 -18.65 3.62
CA GLN A 583 2.49 -20.10 3.89
C GLN A 583 3.85 -20.66 4.37
N ALA A 584 4.85 -19.82 4.58
CA ALA A 584 6.17 -20.26 5.04
C ALA A 584 6.18 -20.71 6.53
N GLY A 585 6.24 -22.03 6.78
CA GLY A 585 6.42 -22.59 8.13
C GLY A 585 7.86 -22.49 8.65
N PRO A 586 8.08 -22.48 9.98
CA PRO A 586 9.41 -22.30 10.59
C PRO A 586 10.38 -23.46 10.34
N THR A 587 9.89 -24.68 10.08
CA THR A 587 10.76 -25.83 9.73
C THR A 587 11.34 -25.76 8.32
N ALA A 588 10.70 -25.00 7.41
CA ALA A 588 11.27 -24.72 6.10
C ALA A 588 12.45 -23.73 6.19
N ALA A 589 12.55 -22.93 7.26
CA ALA A 589 13.61 -21.94 7.45
C ALA A 589 15.01 -22.54 7.67
N ASP A 590 15.08 -23.65 8.39
CA ASP A 590 16.34 -24.35 8.68
C ASP A 590 16.86 -25.13 7.46
N THR A 591 15.99 -25.34 6.45
CA THR A 591 16.29 -26.17 5.27
C THR A 591 16.25 -25.40 3.95
N ASP A 592 15.56 -24.26 3.87
CA ASP A 592 15.47 -23.37 2.71
C ASP A 592 15.46 -21.88 3.12
N PRO A 593 16.61 -21.18 2.97
CA PRO A 593 16.71 -19.73 3.19
C PRO A 593 15.73 -18.88 2.37
N LYS A 594 15.13 -19.41 1.29
CA LYS A 594 14.16 -18.71 0.44
C LYS A 594 12.80 -18.54 1.10
N ALA A 595 12.45 -19.37 2.08
CA ALA A 595 11.19 -19.28 2.83
C ALA A 595 11.00 -17.90 3.52
N TRP A 596 12.08 -17.16 3.75
CA TRP A 596 12.08 -15.89 4.47
C TRP A 596 12.12 -14.63 3.61
N VAL A 597 12.30 -14.74 2.31
CA VAL A 597 12.56 -13.55 1.48
C VAL A 597 11.30 -12.67 1.39
N TYR A 598 10.09 -13.23 1.31
CA TYR A 598 8.85 -12.42 1.31
C TYR A 598 8.56 -11.74 2.66
N PRO A 599 8.68 -12.41 3.82
CA PRO A 599 8.66 -11.71 5.12
C PRO A 599 9.72 -10.62 5.23
N ARG A 600 10.93 -10.84 4.70
CA ARG A 600 11.98 -9.81 4.64
C ARG A 600 11.58 -8.64 3.74
N LEU A 601 10.92 -8.88 2.61
CA LEU A 601 10.34 -7.83 1.76
C LEU A 601 9.33 -7.00 2.57
N VAL A 602 8.42 -7.67 3.26
CA VAL A 602 7.34 -7.03 4.03
C VAL A 602 7.90 -6.24 5.21
N GLY A 603 8.79 -6.83 6.01
CA GLY A 603 9.49 -6.13 7.08
C GLY A 603 10.28 -4.93 6.58
N SER A 604 10.92 -5.06 5.41
CA SER A 604 11.64 -3.97 4.80
C SER A 604 10.73 -2.81 4.35
N ARG A 605 9.44 -3.05 4.06
CA ARG A 605 8.44 -2.00 3.78
C ARG A 605 8.18 -1.15 5.03
N PHE A 606 7.95 -1.78 6.18
CA PHE A 606 7.72 -1.07 7.45
C PHE A 606 8.90 -0.14 7.78
N ARG A 607 10.12 -0.60 7.52
CA ARG A 607 11.35 0.20 7.71
C ARG A 607 11.56 1.29 6.67
N SER A 608 11.01 1.14 5.45
CA SER A 608 11.15 2.14 4.40
C SER A 608 10.24 3.35 4.65
N SER A 609 9.08 3.11 5.27
CA SER A 609 8.09 4.15 5.54
C SER A 609 8.09 4.61 7.01
N ASN A 610 8.86 3.92 7.85
CA ASN A 610 8.94 4.09 9.31
C ASN A 610 7.55 4.09 10.00
N VAL A 611 6.71 3.13 9.60
CA VAL A 611 5.41 2.90 10.26
C VAL A 611 5.64 2.19 11.59
N PRO A 612 5.05 2.67 12.70
CA PRO A 612 5.34 2.12 14.02
C PRO A 612 4.83 0.69 14.22
N VAL A 613 3.68 0.35 13.65
CA VAL A 613 3.05 -0.97 13.80
C VAL A 613 2.95 -1.68 12.43
N GLY A 614 3.95 -2.49 12.08
CA GLY A 614 3.88 -3.36 10.90
C GLY A 614 3.40 -4.76 11.25
N ILE A 615 2.46 -5.35 10.51
CA ILE A 615 1.88 -6.67 10.80
C ILE A 615 1.96 -7.57 9.58
N VAL A 616 2.54 -8.75 9.75
CA VAL A 616 2.55 -9.87 8.83
C VAL A 616 1.36 -10.77 9.20
N LYS A 617 0.29 -10.73 8.40
CA LYS A 617 -1.01 -11.35 8.74
C LYS A 617 -1.01 -12.87 8.66
N ALA A 618 -0.32 -13.47 7.68
CA ALA A 618 0.06 -14.89 7.62
C ALA A 618 -1.01 -15.99 7.93
N ASN A 619 -2.31 -15.71 7.72
CA ASN A 619 -3.44 -16.59 8.11
C ASN A 619 -3.41 -18.04 7.62
N THR A 620 -2.60 -18.38 6.62
CA THR A 620 -2.53 -19.75 6.04
C THR A 620 -1.38 -20.59 6.61
N LEU A 621 -0.65 -20.08 7.59
CA LEU A 621 0.27 -20.85 8.42
C LEU A 621 -0.51 -21.77 9.39
N ILE A 622 -1.31 -22.68 8.85
CA ILE A 622 -2.23 -23.53 9.61
C ILE A 622 -1.53 -24.53 10.55
N ASP A 623 -0.26 -24.84 10.28
CA ASP A 623 0.57 -25.77 11.05
C ASP A 623 1.64 -25.07 11.90
N VAL A 624 1.57 -23.74 12.04
CA VAL A 624 2.52 -22.93 12.82
C VAL A 624 1.82 -22.45 14.09
N SER A 625 2.51 -22.57 15.22
CA SER A 625 1.97 -22.06 16.48
C SER A 625 1.85 -20.53 16.44
N PHE A 626 0.89 -20.00 17.20
CA PHE A 626 0.67 -18.56 17.25
C PHE A 626 1.92 -17.79 17.75
N SER A 627 2.57 -18.34 18.78
CA SER A 627 3.86 -17.90 19.31
C SER A 627 4.95 -17.80 18.23
N GLU A 628 4.95 -18.68 17.23
CA GLU A 628 5.90 -18.61 16.12
C GLU A 628 5.60 -17.42 15.19
N ILE A 629 4.34 -17.18 14.81
CA ILE A 629 3.94 -16.01 13.98
C ILE A 629 4.39 -14.70 14.64
N THR A 630 4.17 -14.59 15.96
CA THR A 630 4.60 -13.45 16.77
C THR A 630 6.12 -13.20 16.68
N LYS A 631 6.91 -14.27 16.75
CA LYS A 631 8.36 -14.19 16.61
C LYS A 631 8.77 -13.73 15.21
N LEU A 632 8.06 -14.17 14.15
CA LEU A 632 8.29 -13.70 12.78
C LEU A 632 8.03 -12.19 12.68
N ASN A 633 6.91 -11.72 13.24
CA ASN A 633 6.52 -10.30 13.24
C ASN A 633 7.59 -9.43 13.90
N LEU A 634 8.03 -9.79 15.11
CA LEU A 634 9.08 -9.05 15.82
C LEU A 634 10.39 -9.00 15.03
N LEU A 635 10.80 -10.11 14.41
CA LEU A 635 12.03 -10.20 13.61
C LEU A 635 11.98 -9.29 12.37
N ALA A 636 10.81 -9.17 11.74
CA ALA A 636 10.57 -8.27 10.62
C ALA A 636 10.58 -6.78 11.03
N GLY A 637 10.63 -6.47 12.33
CA GLY A 637 10.46 -5.12 12.90
C GLY A 637 8.99 -4.73 13.13
N GLY A 638 8.07 -5.69 12.95
CA GLY A 638 6.65 -5.53 13.16
C GLY A 638 6.19 -5.70 14.61
N ARG A 639 4.88 -5.60 14.81
CA ARG A 639 4.16 -5.88 16.06
C ARG A 639 3.07 -6.90 15.77
N GLU A 640 2.43 -7.39 16.82
CA GLU A 640 1.43 -8.45 16.70
C GLU A 640 0.01 -7.92 16.83
N TRP A 641 -0.94 -8.64 16.23
CA TRP A 641 -2.37 -8.33 16.29
C TRP A 641 -3.04 -9.10 17.45
N VAL A 642 -3.69 -8.39 18.38
CA VAL A 642 -4.32 -9.01 19.58
C VAL A 642 -5.37 -10.05 19.22
N ASP A 643 -6.22 -9.79 18.23
CA ASP A 643 -7.34 -10.67 17.84
C ASP A 643 -6.89 -12.04 17.32
N GLN A 644 -5.66 -12.13 16.82
CA GLN A 644 -5.11 -13.39 16.38
C GLN A 644 -4.55 -14.23 17.55
N ILE A 645 -4.22 -13.61 18.70
CA ILE A 645 -3.64 -14.32 19.85
C ILE A 645 -4.73 -14.82 20.81
N ARG A 646 -4.56 -16.04 21.33
CA ARG A 646 -5.26 -16.44 22.57
C ARG A 646 -4.76 -15.55 23.73
N PRO A 647 -5.63 -14.89 24.52
CA PRO A 647 -5.19 -13.94 25.57
C PRO A 647 -4.09 -14.48 26.50
N ALA A 648 -4.13 -15.77 26.83
CA ALA A 648 -3.08 -16.41 27.63
C ALA A 648 -1.70 -16.47 26.94
N GLU A 649 -1.64 -16.73 25.63
CA GLU A 649 -0.39 -16.72 24.85
C GLU A 649 0.13 -15.28 24.68
N TYR A 650 -0.78 -14.29 24.54
CA TYR A 650 -0.42 -12.87 24.44
C TYR A 650 0.30 -12.40 25.71
N GLU A 651 -0.30 -12.71 26.86
CA GLU A 651 0.23 -12.33 28.17
C GLU A 651 1.48 -13.11 28.56
N ALA A 652 1.56 -14.41 28.24
CA ALA A 652 2.66 -15.26 28.65
C ALA A 652 3.91 -15.13 27.77
N ASP A 653 3.74 -14.96 26.45
CA ASP A 653 4.86 -14.97 25.50
C ASP A 653 5.18 -13.56 24.98
N TYR A 654 4.18 -12.85 24.44
CA TYR A 654 4.43 -11.60 23.70
C TYR A 654 4.76 -10.41 24.60
N LEU A 655 3.94 -10.15 25.62
CA LEU A 655 4.12 -8.98 26.50
C LEU A 655 5.48 -8.96 27.21
N PRO A 656 6.03 -10.08 27.73
CA PRO A 656 7.38 -10.10 28.30
C PRO A 656 8.47 -9.75 27.29
N MET A 657 8.39 -10.28 26.07
CA MET A 657 9.33 -9.94 24.99
C MET A 657 9.24 -8.44 24.64
N LEU A 658 8.03 -7.91 24.47
CA LEU A 658 7.81 -6.50 24.16
C LEU A 658 8.32 -5.59 25.29
N ALA A 659 8.13 -5.97 26.55
CA ALA A 659 8.65 -5.23 27.70
C ALA A 659 10.19 -5.23 27.76
N GLU A 660 10.85 -6.32 27.37
CA GLU A 660 12.31 -6.33 27.23
C GLU A 660 12.80 -5.41 26.12
N ILE A 661 12.12 -5.42 24.97
CA ILE A 661 12.45 -4.53 23.85
C ILE A 661 12.23 -3.07 24.26
N ARG A 662 11.13 -2.75 24.96
CA ARG A 662 10.86 -1.41 25.50
C ARG A 662 11.97 -0.95 26.44
N ARG A 663 12.41 -1.81 27.38
CA ARG A 663 13.52 -1.48 28.28
C ARG A 663 14.84 -1.22 27.55
N ALA A 664 15.10 -1.97 26.48
CA ALA A 664 16.27 -1.71 25.64
C ALA A 664 16.16 -0.36 24.93
N TRP A 665 14.97 0.00 24.43
CA TRP A 665 14.73 1.31 23.84
C TRP A 665 14.83 2.45 24.87
N GLU A 666 14.31 2.27 26.09
CA GLU A 666 14.46 3.28 27.16
C GLU A 666 15.93 3.48 27.57
N ALA A 667 16.78 2.47 27.39
CA ALA A 667 18.21 2.55 27.69
C ALA A 667 19.03 3.16 26.54
N ASP A 668 18.77 2.73 25.29
CA ASP A 668 19.64 2.96 24.14
C ASP A 668 18.91 3.56 22.91
N GLY A 669 17.65 3.99 23.06
CA GLY A 669 16.78 4.41 21.95
C GLY A 669 17.21 5.70 21.24
N GLU A 670 18.08 6.49 21.87
CA GLU A 670 18.73 7.67 21.28
C GLU A 670 19.86 7.28 20.30
N ASP A 671 20.27 6.00 20.25
CA ASP A 671 21.20 5.52 19.22
C ASP A 671 20.52 5.60 17.84
N PRO A 672 21.06 6.36 16.87
CA PRO A 672 20.49 6.44 15.52
C PRO A 672 20.48 5.09 14.77
N HIS A 673 21.25 4.12 15.26
CA HIS A 673 21.27 2.73 14.78
C HIS A 673 20.68 1.76 15.81
N PHE A 674 19.81 2.23 16.71
CA PHE A 674 19.16 1.41 17.75
C PHE A 674 18.59 0.11 17.18
N PHE A 675 17.96 0.18 16.00
CA PHE A 675 17.38 -1.00 15.36
C PHE A 675 18.42 -2.12 15.14
N ASP A 676 19.54 -1.80 14.50
CA ASP A 676 20.54 -2.80 14.08
C ASP A 676 21.56 -3.13 15.16
N ARG A 677 21.78 -2.20 16.10
CA ARG A 677 22.69 -2.41 17.23
C ARG A 677 22.01 -3.09 18.41
N HIS A 678 20.75 -2.78 18.71
CA HIS A 678 20.11 -3.21 19.97
C HIS A 678 18.84 -4.03 19.72
N TYR A 679 17.90 -3.54 18.91
CA TYR A 679 16.59 -4.19 18.71
C TYR A 679 16.73 -5.56 18.05
N LEU A 680 17.32 -5.64 16.86
CA LEU A 680 17.36 -6.89 16.08
C LEU A 680 18.13 -8.00 16.81
N PRO A 681 19.31 -7.74 17.38
CA PRO A 681 20.04 -8.75 18.17
C PRO A 681 19.26 -9.21 19.40
N LEU A 682 18.56 -8.29 20.08
CA LEU A 682 17.70 -8.66 21.21
C LEU A 682 16.56 -9.56 20.77
N VAL A 683 15.85 -9.20 19.69
CA VAL A 683 14.77 -10.00 19.12
C VAL A 683 15.25 -11.37 18.68
N GLN A 684 16.40 -11.48 18.01
CA GLN A 684 17.01 -12.77 17.62
C GLN A 684 17.23 -13.67 18.84
N ARG A 685 17.69 -13.12 19.98
CA ARG A 685 17.85 -13.88 21.23
C ARG A 685 16.51 -14.26 21.86
N LEU A 686 15.58 -13.32 21.97
CA LEU A 686 14.28 -13.55 22.62
C LEU A 686 13.44 -14.59 21.88
N THR A 687 13.46 -14.52 20.56
CA THR A 687 12.69 -15.41 19.70
C THR A 687 13.39 -16.75 19.46
N GLY A 688 14.72 -16.78 19.59
CA GLY A 688 15.57 -17.90 19.16
C GLY A 688 15.78 -17.97 17.65
N LEU A 689 15.17 -17.07 16.87
CA LEU A 689 15.29 -17.05 15.40
C LEU A 689 16.55 -16.30 14.98
N ARG A 690 17.48 -17.01 14.34
CA ARG A 690 18.75 -16.45 13.86
C ARG A 690 18.68 -16.15 12.36
N HIS A 691 17.99 -15.07 12.02
CA HIS A 691 17.84 -14.60 10.65
C HIS A 691 18.14 -13.10 10.52
N GLY A 692 18.61 -12.71 9.33
CA GLY A 692 18.98 -11.33 9.01
C GLY A 692 20.41 -10.98 9.44
N PRO A 693 20.73 -9.68 9.45
CA PRO A 693 22.07 -9.19 9.82
C PRO A 693 22.44 -9.49 11.27
N ALA A 694 23.75 -9.71 11.51
CA ALA A 694 24.34 -9.68 12.83
C ALA A 694 24.25 -8.26 13.45
N ALA A 695 24.53 -8.16 14.75
CA ALA A 695 24.53 -6.89 15.46
C ALA A 695 25.52 -5.88 14.84
N MET A 696 25.06 -4.66 14.54
CA MET A 696 25.97 -3.61 14.07
C MET A 696 27.02 -3.29 15.17
N PRO A 697 28.31 -3.07 14.82
CA PRO A 697 29.32 -2.76 15.81
C PRO A 697 29.11 -1.40 16.48
N HIS A 698 29.67 -1.28 17.69
CA HIS A 698 29.93 0.00 18.35
C HIS A 698 31.40 0.38 18.20
N ALA A 699 31.67 1.69 18.15
CA ALA A 699 32.99 2.26 18.31
C ALA A 699 32.96 3.25 19.48
N ASP A 700 33.56 2.85 20.60
CA ASP A 700 33.69 3.70 21.78
C ASP A 700 35.09 4.33 21.77
N GLU A 701 35.18 5.66 21.84
CA GLU A 701 36.46 6.34 21.94
C GLU A 701 36.88 6.50 23.41
N LYS A 702 38.11 6.09 23.72
CA LYS A 702 38.72 6.28 25.03
C LYS A 702 40.22 6.56 24.87
N ASP A 703 40.69 7.64 25.49
CA ASP A 703 42.10 8.05 25.48
C ASP A 703 42.71 8.16 24.07
N GLY A 704 41.92 8.68 23.10
CA GLY A 704 42.33 8.83 21.69
C GLY A 704 42.47 7.50 20.95
N ARG A 705 41.78 6.45 21.41
CA ARG A 705 41.74 5.13 20.79
C ARG A 705 40.31 4.63 20.69
N ILE A 706 40.01 3.95 19.60
CA ILE A 706 38.71 3.37 19.31
C ILE A 706 38.67 1.93 19.79
N HIS A 707 37.65 1.61 20.57
CA HIS A 707 37.32 0.26 21.02
C HIS A 707 36.10 -0.22 20.23
N LEU A 708 36.31 -1.22 19.38
CA LEU A 708 35.23 -1.90 18.68
C LEU A 708 34.62 -3.00 19.56
N ARG A 709 33.29 -3.06 19.60
CA ARG A 709 32.55 -4.13 20.28
C ARG A 709 31.25 -4.46 19.56
N SER A 710 30.71 -5.64 19.84
CA SER A 710 29.36 -6.07 19.44
C SER A 710 28.54 -6.38 20.69
N VAL A 711 27.22 -6.18 20.63
CA VAL A 711 26.28 -6.67 21.67
C VAL A 711 25.95 -8.15 21.52
N ASP A 712 26.26 -8.72 20.36
CA ASP A 712 26.19 -10.16 20.10
C ASP A 712 27.53 -10.78 20.53
N PRO A 713 27.56 -11.59 21.61
CA PRO A 713 28.79 -12.19 22.11
C PRO A 713 29.40 -13.23 21.15
N ASP A 714 28.61 -13.75 20.21
CA ASP A 714 29.06 -14.73 19.22
C ASP A 714 29.59 -14.06 17.94
N ALA A 715 29.54 -12.74 17.85
CA ALA A 715 30.00 -11.98 16.70
C ALA A 715 31.46 -11.52 16.83
N SER A 716 32.25 -11.75 15.79
CA SER A 716 33.59 -11.16 15.62
C SER A 716 33.50 -9.85 14.85
N VAL A 717 34.16 -8.80 15.36
CA VAL A 717 34.20 -7.49 14.68
C VAL A 717 35.47 -7.37 13.86
N HIS A 718 35.29 -7.32 12.54
CA HIS A 718 36.33 -7.14 11.54
C HIS A 718 36.41 -5.68 11.10
N TYR A 719 37.60 -5.17 10.76
CA TYR A 719 37.76 -3.78 10.37
C TYR A 719 38.87 -3.51 9.35
N THR A 720 38.77 -2.35 8.70
CA THR A 720 39.77 -1.75 7.81
C THR A 720 40.03 -0.30 8.24
N LEU A 721 41.20 0.24 7.91
CA LEU A 721 41.60 1.62 8.26
C LEU A 721 41.82 2.52 7.04
N ASP A 722 41.74 1.95 5.84
CA ASP A 722 41.94 2.61 4.55
C ASP A 722 40.62 2.98 3.87
N GLY A 723 39.48 2.77 4.55
CA GLY A 723 38.14 3.01 4.02
C GLY A 723 37.62 1.94 3.06
N SER A 724 38.35 0.84 2.83
CA SER A 724 37.84 -0.32 2.08
C SER A 724 36.78 -1.08 2.87
N GLU A 725 35.89 -1.82 2.20
CA GLU A 725 34.81 -2.55 2.88
C GLU A 725 35.40 -3.76 3.65
N PRO A 726 35.13 -3.90 4.96
CA PRO A 726 35.67 -5.00 5.76
C PRO A 726 34.94 -6.31 5.44
N THR A 727 35.68 -7.41 5.44
CA THR A 727 35.18 -8.77 5.18
C THR A 727 35.57 -9.73 6.31
N ALA A 728 35.14 -10.99 6.23
CA ALA A 728 35.57 -12.04 7.15
C ALA A 728 37.10 -12.27 7.17
N ASP A 729 37.78 -11.90 6.09
CA ASP A 729 39.24 -12.01 5.99
C ASP A 729 39.97 -10.79 6.56
N SER A 730 39.24 -9.72 6.89
CA SER A 730 39.82 -8.49 7.47
C SER A 730 40.27 -8.74 8.92
N PRO A 731 41.24 -7.95 9.44
CA PRO A 731 41.66 -8.03 10.84
C PRO A 731 40.48 -7.93 11.80
N HIS A 732 40.45 -8.79 12.83
CA HIS A 732 39.44 -8.78 13.88
C HIS A 732 40.07 -8.71 15.28
N ASP A 733 39.30 -8.20 16.24
CA ASP A 733 39.46 -8.30 17.69
C ASP A 733 40.71 -7.70 18.39
N ARG A 734 40.38 -6.86 19.40
CA ARG A 734 41.01 -6.67 20.74
C ARG A 734 42.20 -5.75 21.00
N GLN A 735 42.67 -4.94 20.06
CA GLN A 735 43.48 -3.78 20.45
C GLN A 735 42.76 -2.46 20.17
N PRO A 736 42.87 -1.47 21.09
CA PRO A 736 42.33 -0.15 20.82
C PRO A 736 43.03 0.45 19.59
N ILE A 737 42.24 0.87 18.62
CA ILE A 737 42.71 1.34 17.31
C ILE A 737 43.05 2.82 17.43
N ARG A 738 44.23 3.23 16.97
CA ARG A 738 44.56 4.64 16.84
C ARG A 738 44.40 5.05 15.38
N LEU A 739 43.47 5.96 15.11
CA LEU A 739 43.32 6.54 13.77
C LEU A 739 44.33 7.65 13.55
N GLY A 740 45.11 7.51 12.47
CA GLY A 740 45.95 8.56 11.93
C GLY A 740 45.14 9.50 11.03
N THR A 741 45.71 10.66 10.74
CA THR A 741 45.12 11.65 9.82
C THR A 741 44.82 11.02 8.47
N GLY A 742 43.58 11.19 7.98
CA GLY A 742 43.13 10.66 6.69
C GLY A 742 42.77 9.17 6.68
N GLN A 743 42.85 8.48 7.82
CA GLN A 743 42.32 7.11 7.94
C GLN A 743 40.81 7.12 8.12
N VAL A 744 40.16 6.05 7.65
CA VAL A 744 38.73 5.81 7.86
C VAL A 744 38.58 4.40 8.38
N LEU A 745 38.08 4.29 9.61
CA LEU A 745 37.72 3.00 10.18
C LEU A 745 36.40 2.55 9.55
N ARG A 746 36.39 1.36 8.97
CA ARG A 746 35.15 0.66 8.63
C ARG A 746 35.12 -0.66 9.37
N ALA A 747 34.01 -0.99 10.02
CA ALA A 747 33.90 -2.21 10.82
C ALA A 747 32.60 -2.96 10.53
N VAL A 748 32.68 -4.29 10.46
CA VAL A 748 31.54 -5.20 10.30
C VAL A 748 31.59 -6.29 11.36
N ALA A 749 30.44 -6.69 11.87
CA ALA A 749 30.32 -7.85 12.75
C ALA A 749 29.87 -9.07 11.94
N ILE A 750 30.49 -10.21 12.21
CA ILE A 750 30.15 -11.48 11.58
C ILE A 750 29.86 -12.49 12.69
N ALA A 751 28.65 -13.05 12.65
CA ALA A 751 28.20 -14.06 13.60
C ALA A 751 27.82 -15.34 12.85
N PRO A 752 28.14 -16.55 13.36
CA PRO A 752 27.88 -17.80 12.65
C PRO A 752 26.40 -17.99 12.32
N GLY A 753 25.98 -18.10 11.07
CA GLY A 753 24.57 -18.32 10.70
C GLY A 753 23.70 -17.06 10.58
N LEU A 754 24.29 -15.86 10.65
CA LEU A 754 23.63 -14.60 10.32
C LEU A 754 24.27 -13.96 9.08
N ASP A 755 23.53 -13.08 8.43
CA ASP A 755 24.07 -12.20 7.39
C ASP A 755 25.08 -11.22 8.05
N PRO A 756 26.13 -10.75 7.35
CA PRO A 756 27.02 -9.72 7.89
C PRO A 756 26.25 -8.51 8.41
N SER A 757 26.72 -7.90 9.50
CA SER A 757 26.06 -6.71 10.04
C SER A 757 26.22 -5.49 9.14
N ARG A 758 25.55 -4.38 9.50
CA ARG A 758 25.81 -3.10 8.86
C ARG A 758 27.23 -2.63 9.15
N VAL A 759 27.85 -2.01 8.14
CA VAL A 759 29.18 -1.45 8.29
C VAL A 759 29.13 -0.15 9.05
N LEU A 760 29.79 -0.12 10.21
CA LEU A 760 30.08 1.09 10.95
C LEU A 760 31.21 1.84 10.25
N THR A 761 31.04 3.13 10.00
CA THR A 761 32.11 4.01 9.49
C THR A 761 32.45 5.07 10.53
N VAL A 762 33.74 5.20 10.87
CA VAL A 762 34.26 6.25 11.76
C VAL A 762 35.43 6.95 11.04
N PRO A 763 35.25 8.23 10.66
CA PRO A 763 36.34 8.99 10.04
C PRO A 763 37.31 9.51 11.13
N ALA A 764 38.56 9.77 10.77
CA ALA A 764 39.60 10.19 11.71
C ALA A 764 39.45 11.62 12.25
N ASP A 765 38.56 12.43 11.70
CA ASP A 765 38.40 13.87 11.93
C ASP A 765 37.21 14.23 12.84
N ARG A 766 36.93 13.41 13.85
CA ARG A 766 35.97 13.75 14.91
C ARG A 766 36.50 14.78 15.91
#